data_AF-S3IUW8-F1
#
_entry.id   AF-S3IUW8-F1
#
_cell.length_a   1.000
_cell.length_b   1.000
_cell.length_c   1.000
_cell.angle_alpha   90.00
_cell.angle_beta   90.00
_cell.angle_gamma   90.00
#
_symmetry.space_group_name_H-M   'P 1'
#
loop_
_entity.id
_entity.type
_entity.pdbx_description
1 polymer ?
#
loop_
_entity_poly.entity_id
_entity_poly.type
_entity_poly.pdbx_seq_one_letter_code
_entity_poly.pdbx_strand_id
1 'polypeptide(L)'
;MSQYYPDRNISPAAIQCAAHLYHLPAVAPERARILELGCGEGQGIVAHAHACPESIVIGIDIDEASIAVGQRRALAHGLANVELFNAGLGDILAIEGGEFDYIIVRGAFSLLGAPEQEALLTWCRQNLSKSGVVCLHWYPSTGAGDTAAIRDALSYHAMRGGNSDAEVQVNAARGMLSYLAMTLPQGALKTRVEEAERESDLMLTLRYLAPAVEPLTFSEFYSKVDELGFGYAGDAVPQYELPGYYGDKVATLHGLVAGQDRIAAQQYLDFSVSRSERFSLLAAAREEAHFPPLPDLSSLETLHWSGSFTRRINDNAQIVKGHTSGSGQALSSDNPVTLRVLDLLGAAWPLSLSVDQLVFNCRMPEEHADVREQVLATLKELYLKQPSGLYWSASPGAYNRAENDTLSAIVPPESFDAEKGEALTLQNYWGEDFTLTAEELCYLRGGMAGVGDDAWQCFLSLRNKGALTGSPLAWKKHYQSFLRTGNTQYLRQLLNTLLLLSVSTNRGGLLSEDVNDVPRTEQSGDDIYDEINQLIQAKDLQQAKARSEQLLSDNPEDISALRCYSRTCILSNQWDDAINALCRLMGYYFSSLDIYYDLATAFQKTSDHYHARVVLQGLLRLEDKNVNFWHSLAYSYYQHGEMALAEQCSRASLRSEGVKAIHLATMGVILSDSQKLDEAAWFLNKAIELEPGNFEYFTSLLFVLTHDHNVTAEQLFEKHLQYGQAVDKWAKACDLHFSYAGEKDPAKKLRVGFVSGDLRKHPVSHFLEPFWDGLNREHFELVGYSVSPIRDEVTEHLGPVPYCGAMLTS
;
A
#
# COMPACT_ATOMS: atom_id res chain seq x y z
N MET A 1 8.01 26.80 -12.81
CA MET A 1 8.64 25.69 -12.04
C MET A 1 9.61 24.96 -12.96
N SER A 2 10.80 24.59 -12.47
CA SER A 2 11.74 23.78 -13.25
C SER A 2 11.12 22.41 -13.50
N GLN A 3 11.01 21.99 -14.76
CA GLN A 3 10.56 20.64 -15.10
C GLN A 3 11.56 19.56 -14.62
N TYR A 4 12.78 19.99 -14.30
CA TYR A 4 13.90 19.11 -13.96
C TYR A 4 14.05 18.88 -12.45
N TYR A 5 13.60 19.81 -11.59
CA TYR A 5 13.58 19.65 -10.14
C TYR A 5 12.19 19.99 -9.60
N PRO A 6 11.29 19.01 -9.48
CA PRO A 6 9.99 19.26 -8.89
C PRO A 6 10.14 19.63 -7.41
N ASP A 7 9.28 20.52 -6.90
CA ASP A 7 9.41 21.07 -5.53
C ASP A 7 9.49 19.99 -4.44
N ARG A 8 8.77 18.88 -4.61
CA ARG A 8 8.86 17.71 -3.70
C ARG A 8 10.27 17.17 -3.50
N ASN A 9 11.11 17.22 -4.54
CA ASN A 9 12.47 16.68 -4.53
C ASN A 9 13.50 17.65 -3.95
N ILE A 10 13.10 18.90 -3.66
CA ILE A 10 13.97 19.95 -3.13
C ILE A 10 13.43 20.55 -1.84
N SER A 11 12.43 19.90 -1.23
CA SER A 11 11.99 20.21 0.13
C SER A 11 13.13 19.99 1.15
N PRO A 12 13.11 20.63 2.33
CA PRO A 12 14.11 20.40 3.37
C PRO A 12 14.28 18.90 3.73
N ALA A 13 13.18 18.14 3.76
CA ALA A 13 13.20 16.68 3.98
C ALA A 13 13.88 15.92 2.83
N ALA A 14 13.63 16.31 1.57
CA ALA A 14 14.29 15.71 0.42
C ALA A 14 15.78 16.05 0.37
N ILE A 15 16.16 17.29 0.72
CA ILE A 15 17.56 17.73 0.82
C ILE A 15 18.29 16.95 1.92
N GLN A 16 17.68 16.80 3.10
CA GLN A 16 18.24 15.96 4.16
C GLN A 16 18.45 14.51 3.67
N CYS A 17 17.47 13.96 2.95
CA CYS A 17 17.59 12.63 2.39
C CYS A 17 18.72 12.53 1.36
N ALA A 18 18.85 13.50 0.47
CA ALA A 18 19.94 13.55 -0.48
C ALA A 18 21.31 13.65 0.23
N ALA A 19 21.42 14.53 1.23
CA ALA A 19 22.62 14.65 2.07
C ALA A 19 23.00 13.32 2.72
N HIS A 20 22.03 12.55 3.23
CA HIS A 20 22.26 11.22 3.80
C HIS A 20 22.92 10.25 2.80
N LEU A 21 22.49 10.22 1.54
CA LEU A 21 23.11 9.37 0.50
C LEU A 21 24.54 9.80 0.15
N TYR A 22 24.91 11.05 0.42
CA TYR A 22 26.27 11.55 0.25
C TYR A 22 27.07 11.55 1.55
N HIS A 23 26.56 10.91 2.62
CA HIS A 23 27.19 10.89 3.94
C HIS A 23 27.47 12.30 4.50
N LEU A 24 26.70 13.30 4.07
CA LEU A 24 26.74 14.66 4.57
C LEU A 24 25.87 14.76 5.83
N PRO A 25 26.44 15.04 7.01
CA PRO A 25 25.65 15.28 8.20
C PRO A 25 24.80 16.55 8.01
N ALA A 26 23.49 16.40 8.09
CA ALA A 26 22.53 17.49 7.97
C ALA A 26 21.58 17.50 9.17
N VAL A 27 21.24 18.69 9.67
CA VAL A 27 20.35 18.85 10.82
C VAL A 27 18.95 18.35 10.47
N ALA A 28 18.26 17.69 11.41
CA ALA A 28 16.90 17.22 11.19
C ALA A 28 15.95 18.40 10.84
N PRO A 29 15.29 18.41 9.66
CA PRO A 29 14.45 19.52 9.19
C PRO A 29 13.36 19.95 10.16
N GLU A 30 12.95 19.04 11.06
CA GLU A 30 11.94 19.27 12.09
C GLU A 30 12.33 20.35 13.09
N ARG A 31 13.63 20.54 13.32
CA ARG A 31 14.20 21.48 14.30
C ARG A 31 15.15 22.48 13.65
N ALA A 32 15.20 22.48 12.33
CA ALA A 32 16.18 23.23 11.59
C ALA A 32 15.78 24.70 11.44
N ARG A 33 16.79 25.56 11.30
CA ARG A 33 16.65 26.95 10.86
C ARG A 33 16.86 27.00 9.34
N ILE A 34 15.81 27.33 8.60
CA ILE A 34 15.76 27.20 7.15
C ILE A 34 15.61 28.59 6.54
N LEU A 35 16.44 28.91 5.55
CA LEU A 35 16.34 30.10 4.72
C LEU A 35 16.11 29.68 3.26
N GLU A 36 15.03 30.13 2.64
CA GLU A 36 14.80 29.97 1.20
C GLU A 36 14.87 31.33 0.50
N LEU A 37 15.86 31.49 -0.39
CA LEU A 37 16.05 32.66 -1.25
C LEU A 37 15.44 32.37 -2.62
N GLY A 38 14.51 33.22 -3.04
CA GLY A 38 13.68 33.01 -4.22
C GLY A 38 12.48 32.12 -3.93
N CYS A 39 11.84 32.28 -2.76
CA CYS A 39 10.77 31.41 -2.29
C CYS A 39 9.44 31.59 -3.07
N GLY A 40 9.31 32.60 -3.93
CA GLY A 40 8.06 32.96 -4.60
C GLY A 40 6.94 33.20 -3.59
N GLU A 41 5.81 32.51 -3.76
CA GLU A 41 4.68 32.55 -2.80
C GLU A 41 4.95 31.78 -1.49
N GLY A 42 6.09 31.09 -1.37
CA GLY A 42 6.47 30.33 -0.18
C GLY A 42 5.63 29.08 0.08
N GLN A 43 4.97 28.51 -0.93
CA GLN A 43 4.05 27.37 -0.75
C GLN A 43 4.72 26.17 -0.06
N GLY A 44 5.93 25.79 -0.48
CA GLY A 44 6.67 24.67 0.10
C GLY A 44 7.18 24.92 1.52
N ILE A 45 7.73 26.11 1.79
CA ILE A 45 8.18 26.48 3.13
C ILE A 45 7.03 26.70 4.12
N VAL A 46 5.87 27.18 3.67
CA VAL A 46 4.65 27.25 4.48
C VAL A 46 4.14 25.84 4.82
N ALA A 47 4.15 24.92 3.85
CA ALA A 47 3.79 23.51 4.09
C ALA A 47 4.77 22.84 5.07
N HIS A 48 6.08 23.09 4.94
CA HIS A 48 7.11 22.62 5.87
C HIS A 48 6.89 23.15 7.28
N ALA A 49 6.66 24.46 7.42
CA ALA A 49 6.45 25.10 8.72
C ALA A 49 5.23 24.53 9.45
N HIS A 50 4.15 24.22 8.71
CA HIS A 50 2.99 23.53 9.26
C HIS A 50 3.31 22.09 9.69
N ALA A 51 4.07 21.35 8.87
CA ALA A 51 4.49 19.97 9.16
C ALA A 51 5.47 19.87 10.33
N CYS A 52 6.27 20.92 10.56
CA CYS A 52 7.37 20.95 11.52
C CYS A 52 7.30 22.21 12.41
N PRO A 53 6.42 22.25 13.42
CA PRO A 53 6.23 23.43 14.27
C PRO A 53 7.47 23.87 15.06
N GLU A 54 8.42 22.95 15.29
CA GLU A 54 9.70 23.24 15.98
C GLU A 54 10.76 23.88 15.06
N SER A 55 10.56 23.86 13.74
CA SER A 55 11.49 24.47 12.78
C SER A 55 11.25 25.97 12.67
N ILE A 56 12.27 26.73 12.29
CA ILE A 56 12.16 28.18 12.02
C ILE A 56 12.46 28.40 10.54
N VAL A 57 11.53 29.02 9.81
CA VAL A 57 11.64 29.18 8.37
C VAL A 57 11.57 30.65 7.96
N ILE A 58 12.51 31.08 7.14
CA ILE A 58 12.55 32.42 6.55
C ILE A 58 12.53 32.26 5.03
N GLY A 59 11.55 32.88 4.38
CA GLY A 59 11.48 32.99 2.93
C GLY A 59 11.78 34.41 2.48
N ILE A 60 12.62 34.57 1.46
CA ILE A 60 12.92 35.86 0.86
C ILE A 60 12.67 35.79 -0.64
N ASP A 61 11.93 36.73 -1.18
CA ASP A 61 11.78 36.91 -2.62
C ASP A 61 11.78 38.40 -2.99
N ILE A 62 12.18 38.72 -4.22
CA ILE A 62 12.18 40.09 -4.73
C ILE A 62 10.79 40.50 -5.28
N ASP A 63 9.90 39.54 -5.57
CA ASP A 63 8.53 39.81 -6.00
C ASP A 63 7.59 40.09 -4.82
N GLU A 64 7.23 41.35 -4.64
CA GLU A 64 6.34 41.82 -3.57
C GLU A 64 4.96 41.15 -3.64
N ALA A 65 4.43 40.92 -4.85
CA ALA A 65 3.10 40.35 -5.04
C ALA A 65 3.05 38.90 -4.54
N SER A 66 4.07 38.11 -4.89
CA SER A 66 4.22 36.72 -4.42
C SER A 66 4.35 36.65 -2.90
N ILE A 67 5.18 37.50 -2.29
CA ILE A 67 5.34 37.55 -0.83
C ILE A 67 4.03 37.92 -0.14
N ALA A 68 3.27 38.89 -0.66
CA ALA A 68 1.98 39.28 -0.09
C ALA A 68 0.93 38.15 -0.14
N VAL A 69 0.99 37.26 -1.14
CA VAL A 69 0.18 36.03 -1.19
C VAL A 69 0.62 35.07 -0.09
N GLY A 70 1.92 34.78 0.01
CA GLY A 70 2.48 33.89 1.01
C GLY A 70 2.21 34.34 2.45
N GLN A 71 2.38 35.63 2.75
CA GLN A 71 2.13 36.20 4.09
C GLN A 71 0.67 36.05 4.51
N ARG A 72 -0.27 36.30 3.59
CA ARG A 72 -1.70 36.08 3.85
C ARG A 72 -2.00 34.61 4.13
N ARG A 73 -1.36 33.70 3.39
CA ARG A 73 -1.50 32.24 3.58
C ARG A 73 -0.96 31.79 4.94
N ALA A 74 0.26 32.20 5.30
CA ALA A 74 0.87 31.89 6.59
C ALA A 74 0.03 32.41 7.76
N LEU A 75 -0.49 33.66 7.65
CA LEU A 75 -1.38 34.25 8.65
C LEU A 75 -2.71 33.51 8.76
N ALA A 76 -3.33 33.14 7.64
CA ALA A 76 -4.60 32.39 7.62
C ALA A 76 -4.46 31.00 8.26
N HIS A 77 -3.27 30.41 8.23
CA HIS A 77 -2.97 29.13 8.87
C HIS A 77 -2.50 29.28 10.33
N GLY A 78 -2.34 30.50 10.83
CA GLY A 78 -1.88 30.77 12.19
C GLY A 78 -0.45 30.32 12.48
N LEU A 79 0.41 30.29 11.46
CA LEU A 79 1.80 29.84 11.60
C LEU A 79 2.67 30.94 12.23
N ALA A 80 3.35 30.61 13.32
CA ALA A 80 4.27 31.51 14.01
C ALA A 80 5.75 31.26 13.70
N ASN A 81 6.04 30.18 12.97
CA ASN A 81 7.38 29.68 12.74
C ASN A 81 7.86 29.85 11.28
N VAL A 82 7.13 30.63 10.49
CA VAL A 82 7.51 31.04 9.13
C VAL A 82 7.33 32.53 8.95
N GLU A 83 8.35 33.21 8.43
CA GLU A 83 8.31 34.62 8.07
C GLU A 83 8.76 34.81 6.63
N LEU A 84 8.03 35.63 5.87
CA LEU A 84 8.31 35.90 4.46
C LEU A 84 8.61 37.37 4.26
N PHE A 85 9.71 37.68 3.58
CA PHE A 85 10.20 39.04 3.37
C PHE A 85 10.33 39.35 1.88
N ASN A 86 9.90 40.55 1.51
CA ASN A 86 10.28 41.15 0.23
C ASN A 86 11.62 41.86 0.40
N ALA A 87 12.70 41.32 -0.16
CA ALA A 87 14.04 41.87 0.01
C ALA A 87 14.98 41.46 -1.15
N GLY A 88 15.91 42.36 -1.49
CA GLY A 88 16.93 42.11 -2.51
C GLY A 88 18.25 41.59 -1.94
N LEU A 89 19.22 41.32 -2.81
CA LEU A 89 20.56 40.88 -2.40
C LEU A 89 21.23 41.87 -1.44
N GLY A 90 21.10 43.18 -1.68
CA GLY A 90 21.71 44.19 -0.81
C GLY A 90 21.21 44.14 0.63
N ASP A 91 19.90 43.90 0.82
CA ASP A 91 19.29 43.76 2.13
C ASP A 91 19.76 42.48 2.83
N ILE A 92 19.86 41.36 2.08
CA ILE A 92 20.36 40.08 2.59
C ILE A 92 21.80 40.23 3.11
N LEU A 93 22.67 40.85 2.31
CA LEU A 93 24.07 41.05 2.68
C LEU A 93 24.26 41.99 3.88
N ALA A 94 23.26 42.80 4.22
CA ALA A 94 23.28 43.68 5.37
C ALA A 94 22.83 42.98 6.68
N ILE A 95 22.32 41.75 6.62
CA ILE A 95 21.93 40.98 7.79
C ILE A 95 23.18 40.48 8.53
N GLU A 96 23.32 40.85 9.81
CA GLU A 96 24.35 40.37 10.71
C GLU A 96 23.78 39.38 11.74
N GLY A 97 24.45 38.24 11.96
CA GLY A 97 24.19 37.37 13.12
C GLY A 97 23.14 36.26 12.94
N GLY A 98 22.89 35.78 11.73
CA GLY A 98 22.07 34.59 11.46
C GLY A 98 22.91 33.31 11.39
N GLU A 99 22.41 32.20 11.94
CA GLU A 99 22.97 30.86 11.71
C GLU A 99 21.83 29.96 11.21
N PHE A 100 21.99 29.41 10.00
CA PHE A 100 21.01 28.58 9.31
C PHE A 100 21.55 27.17 9.09
N ASP A 101 20.69 26.17 9.23
CA ASP A 101 21.01 24.78 8.94
C ASP A 101 20.76 24.43 7.48
N TYR A 102 19.82 25.13 6.83
CA TYR A 102 19.56 25.01 5.41
C TYR A 102 19.47 26.39 4.79
N ILE A 103 20.23 26.61 3.72
CA ILE A 103 20.07 27.79 2.86
C ILE A 103 19.78 27.29 1.44
N ILE A 104 18.53 27.46 0.99
CA ILE A 104 18.06 27.02 -0.33
C ILE A 104 18.04 28.24 -1.24
N VAL A 105 18.81 28.22 -2.32
CA VAL A 105 18.96 29.33 -3.27
C VAL A 105 18.40 28.93 -4.62
N ARG A 106 17.33 29.62 -5.04
CA ARG A 106 16.60 29.35 -6.28
C ARG A 106 16.03 30.65 -6.89
N GLY A 107 15.25 30.50 -7.96
CA GLY A 107 14.49 31.60 -8.54
C GLY A 107 15.37 32.74 -9.05
N ALA A 108 15.02 33.98 -8.72
CA ALA A 108 15.79 35.14 -9.16
C ALA A 108 17.24 35.12 -8.66
N PHE A 109 17.49 34.59 -7.46
CA PHE A 109 18.83 34.56 -6.85
C PHE A 109 19.77 33.54 -7.51
N SER A 110 19.25 32.55 -8.24
CA SER A 110 20.10 31.63 -9.04
C SER A 110 20.55 32.23 -10.38
N LEU A 111 20.00 33.38 -10.77
CA LEU A 111 20.31 34.09 -12.02
C LEU A 111 21.25 35.30 -11.81
N LEU A 112 21.79 35.46 -10.61
CA LEU A 112 22.72 36.54 -10.27
C LEU A 112 24.00 36.48 -11.12
N GLY A 113 24.57 37.66 -11.39
CA GLY A 113 25.86 37.80 -12.04
C GLY A 113 27.00 37.23 -11.18
N ALA A 114 28.18 37.05 -11.79
CA ALA A 114 29.33 36.45 -11.14
C ALA A 114 29.72 37.11 -9.80
N PRO A 115 29.85 38.46 -9.68
CA PRO A 115 30.23 39.09 -8.42
C PRO A 115 29.10 39.05 -7.38
N GLU A 116 27.84 39.20 -7.80
CA GLU A 116 26.68 39.10 -6.90
C GLU A 116 26.53 37.67 -6.33
N GLN A 117 26.75 36.66 -7.16
CA GLN A 117 26.72 35.26 -6.74
C GLN A 117 27.86 34.94 -5.75
N GLU A 118 29.06 35.47 -5.98
CA GLU A 118 30.20 35.29 -5.08
C GLU A 118 29.94 35.95 -3.71
N ALA A 119 29.40 37.17 -3.71
CA ALA A 119 28.99 37.86 -2.49
C ALA A 119 27.92 37.07 -1.73
N LEU A 120 26.90 36.57 -2.43
CA LEU A 120 25.84 35.75 -1.85
C LEU A 120 26.41 34.47 -1.23
N LEU A 121 27.23 33.71 -1.97
CA LEU A 121 27.81 32.46 -1.47
C LEU A 121 28.76 32.68 -0.29
N THR A 122 29.51 33.79 -0.28
CA THR A 122 30.34 34.18 0.85
C THR A 122 29.49 34.47 2.08
N TRP A 123 28.39 35.20 1.91
CA TRP A 123 27.44 35.46 2.99
C TRP A 123 26.79 34.16 3.49
N CYS A 124 26.37 33.27 2.58
CA CYS A 124 25.82 31.96 2.92
C CYS A 124 26.80 31.18 3.79
N ARG A 125 28.10 31.14 3.43
CA ARG A 125 29.12 30.46 4.25
C ARG A 125 29.19 31.02 5.66
N GLN A 126 29.18 32.35 5.80
CA GLN A 126 29.34 33.02 7.10
C GLN A 126 28.13 32.80 8.03
N ASN A 127 26.96 32.54 7.46
CA ASN A 127 25.70 32.34 8.19
C ASN A 127 25.24 30.88 8.20
N LEU A 128 26.09 29.93 7.78
CA LEU A 128 25.76 28.50 7.77
C LEU A 128 26.20 27.85 9.08
N SER A 129 25.37 26.99 9.65
CA SER A 129 25.75 26.20 10.82
C SER A 129 26.84 25.18 10.48
N LYS A 130 27.49 24.62 11.50
CA LYS A 130 28.56 23.61 11.30
C LYS A 130 28.12 22.39 10.50
N SER A 131 26.86 21.98 10.65
CA SER A 131 26.24 20.88 9.90
C SER A 131 25.19 21.41 8.90
N GLY A 132 25.36 22.67 8.49
CA GLY A 132 24.45 23.32 7.58
C GLY A 132 24.75 22.98 6.12
N VAL A 133 23.70 23.03 5.32
CA VAL A 133 23.72 22.70 3.89
C VAL A 133 23.22 23.89 3.08
N VAL A 134 24.03 24.35 2.12
CA VAL A 134 23.57 25.25 1.06
C VAL A 134 23.12 24.40 -0.12
N CYS A 135 21.90 24.61 -0.57
CA CYS A 135 21.35 23.98 -1.76
C CYS A 135 21.23 25.07 -2.83
N LEU A 136 22.04 25.02 -3.90
CA LEU A 136 22.08 26.06 -4.94
C LEU A 136 21.56 25.52 -6.27
N HIS A 137 20.51 26.13 -6.82
CA HIS A 137 20.10 25.95 -8.20
C HIS A 137 21.01 26.77 -9.13
N TRP A 138 21.51 26.18 -10.20
CA TRP A 138 22.34 26.88 -11.19
C TRP A 138 22.27 26.19 -12.57
N TYR A 139 22.78 26.88 -13.60
CA TYR A 139 22.64 26.51 -15.01
C TYR A 139 24.02 26.21 -15.65
N PRO A 140 24.34 24.93 -15.92
CA PRO A 140 25.58 24.55 -16.60
C PRO A 140 25.64 24.98 -18.07
N SER A 141 26.86 25.16 -18.59
CA SER A 141 27.12 25.53 -19.99
C SER A 141 26.60 24.51 -21.01
N THR A 142 26.45 23.24 -20.62
CA THR A 142 25.89 22.17 -21.46
C THR A 142 24.43 22.38 -21.85
N GLY A 143 23.66 23.16 -21.10
CA GLY A 143 22.28 23.54 -21.45
C GLY A 143 22.11 24.96 -21.96
N ALA A 144 23.20 25.74 -22.06
CA ALA A 144 23.10 27.17 -22.34
C ALA A 144 22.71 27.50 -23.80
N GLY A 145 22.84 26.54 -24.72
CA GLY A 145 22.59 26.76 -26.16
C GLY A 145 21.15 27.19 -26.47
N ASP A 146 20.15 26.50 -25.90
CA ASP A 146 18.74 26.84 -26.13
C ASP A 146 18.39 28.21 -25.52
N THR A 147 18.90 28.50 -24.32
CA THR A 147 18.72 29.80 -23.65
C THR A 147 19.34 30.93 -24.46
N ALA A 148 20.54 30.74 -25.01
CA ALA A 148 21.20 31.71 -25.86
C ALA A 148 20.40 31.98 -27.15
N ALA A 149 19.91 30.92 -27.81
CA ALA A 149 19.09 31.06 -29.02
C ALA A 149 17.79 31.84 -28.75
N ILE A 150 17.12 31.57 -27.63
CA ILE A 150 15.92 32.32 -27.21
C ILE A 150 16.32 33.78 -26.93
N ARG A 151 17.38 34.02 -26.14
CA ARG A 151 17.87 35.37 -25.82
C ARG A 151 18.17 36.20 -27.07
N ASP A 152 18.82 35.63 -28.07
CA ASP A 152 19.15 36.30 -29.34
C ASP A 152 17.87 36.72 -30.08
N ALA A 153 16.89 35.81 -30.15
CA ALA A 153 15.61 36.07 -30.81
C ALA A 153 14.83 37.19 -30.10
N LEU A 154 14.76 37.16 -28.77
CA LEU A 154 14.06 38.17 -27.97
C LEU A 154 14.76 39.53 -28.07
N SER A 155 16.09 39.56 -27.94
CA SER A 155 16.89 40.78 -28.04
C SER A 155 16.76 41.43 -29.42
N TYR A 156 16.81 40.63 -30.49
CA TYR A 156 16.64 41.13 -31.86
C TYR A 156 15.26 41.77 -32.09
N HIS A 157 14.20 41.15 -31.55
CA HIS A 157 12.85 41.70 -31.66
C HIS A 157 12.67 42.98 -30.83
N ALA A 158 13.19 42.99 -29.59
CA ALA A 158 13.12 44.14 -28.69
C ALA A 158 13.87 45.37 -29.25
N MET A 159 15.04 45.17 -29.87
CA MET A 159 15.83 46.27 -30.46
C MET A 159 15.13 46.99 -31.62
N ARG A 160 14.22 46.31 -32.35
CA ARG A 160 13.45 46.92 -33.45
C ARG A 160 12.35 47.87 -32.98
N GLY A 161 11.96 47.81 -31.71
CA GLY A 161 10.96 48.70 -31.12
C GLY A 161 11.46 50.13 -30.86
N GLY A 162 12.78 50.36 -30.91
CA GLY A 162 13.40 51.70 -30.78
C GLY A 162 13.21 52.39 -29.43
N ASN A 163 12.62 51.72 -28.42
CA ASN A 163 12.24 52.31 -27.14
C ASN A 163 12.97 51.60 -25.99
N SER A 164 13.56 52.36 -25.06
CA SER A 164 14.32 51.84 -23.92
C SER A 164 13.45 51.51 -22.70
N ASP A 165 12.13 51.53 -22.86
CA ASP A 165 11.17 51.25 -21.80
C ASP A 165 11.12 49.74 -21.50
N ALA A 166 11.32 49.37 -20.24
CA ALA A 166 11.37 47.98 -19.79
C ALA A 166 10.05 47.24 -20.04
N GLU A 167 8.90 47.90 -19.85
CA GLU A 167 7.59 47.29 -20.07
C GLU A 167 7.36 46.98 -21.56
N VAL A 168 7.84 47.86 -22.44
CA VAL A 168 7.80 47.65 -23.89
C VAL A 168 8.70 46.49 -24.30
N GLN A 169 9.88 46.35 -23.68
CA GLN A 169 10.80 45.24 -23.97
C GLN A 169 10.22 43.88 -23.55
N VAL A 170 9.60 43.80 -22.37
CA VAL A 170 8.95 42.56 -21.91
C VAL A 170 7.79 42.19 -22.82
N ASN A 171 6.93 43.14 -23.19
CA ASN A 171 5.82 42.89 -24.10
C ASN A 171 6.30 42.43 -25.49
N ALA A 172 7.38 43.03 -26.00
CA ALA A 172 8.02 42.60 -27.25
C ALA A 172 8.59 41.17 -27.12
N ALA A 173 9.23 40.84 -26.00
CA ALA A 173 9.75 39.51 -25.72
C ALA A 173 8.62 38.46 -25.67
N ARG A 174 7.51 38.74 -24.97
CA ARG A 174 6.32 37.88 -24.94
C ARG A 174 5.76 37.63 -26.34
N GLY A 175 5.59 38.69 -27.14
CA GLY A 175 5.13 38.55 -28.53
C GLY A 175 6.05 37.68 -29.40
N MET A 176 7.37 37.82 -29.21
CA MET A 176 8.34 36.99 -29.92
C MET A 176 8.32 35.52 -29.44
N LEU A 177 8.14 35.26 -28.13
CA LEU A 177 7.95 33.90 -27.60
C LEU A 177 6.71 33.23 -28.21
N SER A 178 5.55 33.91 -28.23
CA SER A 178 4.34 33.36 -28.83
C SER A 178 4.53 33.09 -30.33
N TYR A 179 5.23 33.98 -31.05
CA TYR A 179 5.59 33.74 -32.45
C TYR A 179 6.45 32.47 -32.61
N LEU A 180 7.48 32.29 -31.78
CA LEU A 180 8.35 31.11 -31.80
C LEU A 180 7.57 29.84 -31.43
N ALA A 181 6.69 29.87 -30.42
CA ALA A 181 5.86 28.74 -30.03
C ALA A 181 4.95 28.28 -31.19
N MET A 182 4.43 29.22 -31.99
CA MET A 182 3.59 28.92 -33.15
C MET A 182 4.36 28.42 -34.38
N THR A 183 5.64 28.81 -34.53
CA THR A 183 6.40 28.58 -35.78
C THR A 183 7.49 27.53 -35.67
N LEU A 184 8.06 27.29 -34.49
CA LEU A 184 9.06 26.26 -34.28
C LEU A 184 8.46 24.87 -34.52
N PRO A 185 9.23 23.94 -35.13
CA PRO A 185 8.84 22.54 -35.18
C PRO A 185 8.85 21.93 -33.77
N GLN A 186 8.14 20.83 -33.59
CA GLN A 186 8.19 20.09 -32.33
C GLN A 186 9.61 19.61 -32.02
N GLY A 187 10.07 19.85 -30.80
CA GLY A 187 11.43 19.55 -30.35
C GLY A 187 11.82 20.33 -29.09
N ALA A 188 13.03 20.07 -28.57
CA ALA A 188 13.52 20.62 -27.30
C ALA A 188 13.43 22.15 -27.22
N LEU A 189 13.88 22.86 -28.26
CA LEU A 189 13.84 24.33 -28.29
C LEU A 189 12.40 24.88 -28.20
N LYS A 190 11.43 24.23 -28.87
CA LYS A 190 10.02 24.64 -28.78
C LYS A 190 9.48 24.45 -27.36
N THR A 191 9.78 23.30 -26.74
CA THR A 191 9.42 23.05 -25.34
C THR A 191 10.00 24.13 -24.41
N ARG A 192 11.26 24.53 -24.61
CA ARG A 192 11.88 25.64 -23.85
C ARG A 192 11.23 27.00 -24.09
N VAL A 193 10.77 27.28 -25.32
CA VAL A 193 10.01 28.51 -25.62
C VAL A 193 8.65 28.51 -24.90
N GLU A 194 7.93 27.38 -24.93
CA GLU A 194 6.65 27.23 -24.24
C GLU A 194 6.82 27.31 -22.70
N GLU A 195 7.96 26.87 -22.16
CA GLU A 195 8.33 27.08 -20.76
C GLU A 195 8.57 28.57 -20.45
N ALA A 196 9.40 29.25 -21.25
CA ALA A 196 9.70 30.67 -21.10
C ALA A 196 8.43 31.54 -21.18
N GLU A 197 7.47 31.16 -22.03
CA GLU A 197 6.19 31.86 -22.17
C GLU A 197 5.36 31.86 -20.87
N ARG A 198 5.53 30.84 -20.01
CA ARG A 198 4.84 30.70 -18.72
C ARG A 198 5.58 31.34 -17.54
N GLU A 199 6.82 31.76 -17.70
CA GLU A 199 7.56 32.45 -16.63
C GLU A 199 6.92 33.81 -16.30
N SER A 200 7.11 34.33 -15.09
CA SER A 200 6.70 35.71 -14.76
C SER A 200 7.54 36.73 -15.52
N ASP A 201 7.03 37.96 -15.69
CA ASP A 201 7.76 39.02 -16.41
C ASP A 201 9.11 39.37 -15.76
N LEU A 202 9.18 39.26 -14.43
CA LEU A 202 10.42 39.40 -13.68
C LEU A 202 11.43 38.30 -14.04
N MET A 203 11.03 37.03 -13.99
CA MET A 203 11.90 35.90 -14.33
C MET A 203 12.34 35.95 -15.80
N LEU A 204 11.42 36.30 -16.70
CA LEU A 204 11.72 36.47 -18.12
C LEU A 204 12.79 37.56 -18.32
N THR A 205 12.64 38.70 -17.64
CA THR A 205 13.60 39.80 -17.68
C THR A 205 14.97 39.34 -17.19
N LEU A 206 15.06 38.73 -16.01
CA LEU A 206 16.32 38.28 -15.42
C LEU A 206 17.01 37.19 -16.25
N ARG A 207 16.24 36.24 -16.78
CA ARG A 207 16.79 35.10 -17.52
C ARG A 207 17.20 35.49 -18.94
N TYR A 208 16.41 36.27 -19.65
CA TYR A 208 16.60 36.49 -21.09
C TYR A 208 16.97 37.91 -21.50
N LEU A 209 16.54 38.94 -20.76
CA LEU A 209 16.72 40.33 -21.18
C LEU A 209 17.89 41.02 -20.45
N ALA A 210 18.24 40.56 -19.25
CA ALA A 210 19.40 41.02 -18.51
C ALA A 210 20.72 40.64 -19.22
N PRO A 211 21.83 41.36 -18.94
CA PRO A 211 23.15 41.00 -19.46
C PRO A 211 23.47 39.53 -19.23
N ALA A 212 23.96 38.86 -20.27
CA ALA A 212 24.24 37.44 -20.21
C ALA A 212 25.32 37.12 -19.17
N VAL A 213 25.00 36.24 -18.23
CA VAL A 213 25.99 35.60 -17.35
C VAL A 213 26.69 34.50 -18.14
N GLU A 214 28.02 34.48 -18.13
CA GLU A 214 28.79 33.39 -18.75
C GLU A 214 28.51 32.08 -18.01
N PRO A 215 28.01 31.05 -18.71
CA PRO A 215 27.66 29.79 -18.06
C PRO A 215 28.91 28.98 -17.75
N LEU A 216 28.94 28.36 -16.56
CA LEU A 216 30.07 27.56 -16.10
C LEU A 216 29.89 26.08 -16.49
N THR A 217 31.00 25.41 -16.78
CA THR A 217 31.07 23.95 -16.72
C THR A 217 30.98 23.46 -15.26
N PHE A 218 30.69 22.19 -15.05
CA PHE A 218 30.71 21.59 -13.71
C PHE A 218 32.07 21.72 -13.03
N SER A 219 33.17 21.49 -13.75
CA SER A 219 34.51 21.61 -13.19
C SER A 219 34.85 23.05 -12.76
N GLU A 220 34.41 24.06 -13.53
CA GLU A 220 34.60 25.48 -13.19
C GLU A 220 33.74 25.87 -11.98
N PHE A 221 32.47 25.44 -11.96
CA PHE A 221 31.58 25.66 -10.82
C PHE A 221 32.15 25.02 -9.55
N TYR A 222 32.60 23.76 -9.63
CA TYR A 222 33.24 23.04 -8.52
C TYR A 222 34.45 23.81 -7.99
N SER A 223 35.34 24.27 -8.88
CA SER A 223 36.53 25.04 -8.48
C SER A 223 36.15 26.34 -7.77
N LYS A 224 35.15 27.06 -8.29
CA LYS A 224 34.65 28.31 -7.67
C LYS A 224 34.11 28.08 -6.25
N VAL A 225 33.29 27.05 -6.04
CA VAL A 225 32.75 26.79 -4.69
C VAL A 225 33.81 26.27 -3.72
N ASP A 226 34.80 25.51 -4.21
CA ASP A 226 35.95 25.04 -3.44
C ASP A 226 36.89 26.18 -3.02
N GLU A 227 37.13 27.16 -3.91
CA GLU A 227 37.90 28.38 -3.62
C GLU A 227 37.22 29.24 -2.56
N LEU A 228 35.90 29.32 -2.59
CA LEU A 228 35.12 29.95 -1.53
C LEU A 228 35.21 29.15 -0.23
N GLY A 229 35.58 27.86 -0.28
CA GLY A 229 35.81 26.95 0.85
C GLY A 229 34.67 25.98 1.17
N PHE A 230 33.72 25.76 0.24
CA PHE A 230 32.61 24.84 0.45
C PHE A 230 33.06 23.40 0.14
N GLY A 231 32.52 22.43 0.86
CA GLY A 231 32.60 21.04 0.44
C GLY A 231 31.48 20.71 -0.55
N TYR A 232 31.80 20.26 -1.78
CA TYR A 232 30.77 19.82 -2.73
C TYR A 232 30.32 18.39 -2.40
N ALA A 233 29.08 18.24 -1.91
CA ALA A 233 28.54 16.96 -1.50
C ALA A 233 27.89 16.20 -2.67
N GLY A 234 27.11 16.86 -3.52
CA GLY A 234 26.40 16.21 -4.64
C GLY A 234 25.21 17.02 -5.15
N ASP A 235 24.21 16.33 -5.70
CA ASP A 235 22.99 16.93 -6.26
C ASP A 235 21.78 16.67 -5.34
N ALA A 236 20.83 17.60 -5.26
CA ALA A 236 19.62 17.47 -4.45
C ALA A 236 18.72 16.31 -4.90
N VAL A 237 18.89 15.86 -6.15
CA VAL A 237 18.31 14.61 -6.66
C VAL A 237 19.46 13.65 -6.97
N PRO A 238 19.89 12.80 -6.02
CA PRO A 238 21.10 12.02 -6.17
C PRO A 238 21.10 11.10 -7.41
N GLN A 239 19.92 10.62 -7.84
CA GLN A 239 19.76 9.81 -9.06
C GLN A 239 20.38 10.45 -10.29
N TYR A 240 20.39 11.78 -10.35
CA TYR A 240 20.87 12.51 -11.49
C TYR A 240 22.38 12.46 -11.68
N GLU A 241 23.14 12.12 -10.64
CA GLU A 241 24.57 11.87 -10.73
C GLU A 241 24.90 10.41 -11.08
N LEU A 242 23.88 9.54 -11.15
CA LEU A 242 24.04 8.13 -11.48
C LEU A 242 23.89 7.92 -12.99
N PRO A 243 24.93 7.44 -13.69
CA PRO A 243 24.83 7.13 -15.12
C PRO A 243 23.72 6.12 -15.46
N GLY A 244 23.45 5.19 -14.54
CA GLY A 244 22.39 4.17 -14.68
C GLY A 244 20.97 4.74 -14.71
N TYR A 245 20.74 5.93 -14.16
CA TYR A 245 19.45 6.61 -14.24
C TYR A 245 19.09 6.96 -15.71
N TYR A 246 20.08 7.27 -16.53
CA TYR A 246 19.90 7.60 -17.95
C TYR A 246 19.95 6.37 -18.87
N GLY A 247 19.95 5.16 -18.28
CA GLY A 247 19.90 3.88 -18.98
C GLY A 247 21.25 3.18 -19.14
N ASP A 248 21.18 1.88 -19.37
CA ASP A 248 22.34 0.97 -19.36
C ASP A 248 23.43 1.36 -20.36
N LYS A 249 23.04 1.92 -21.51
CA LYS A 249 23.98 2.40 -22.53
C LYS A 249 24.82 3.56 -22.02
N VAL A 250 24.19 4.54 -21.35
CA VAL A 250 24.90 5.68 -20.76
C VAL A 250 25.83 5.16 -19.66
N ALA A 251 25.33 4.31 -18.76
CA ALA A 251 26.15 3.74 -17.69
C ALA A 251 27.40 3.00 -18.19
N THR A 252 27.23 2.13 -19.19
CA THR A 252 28.33 1.33 -19.74
C THR A 252 29.38 2.22 -20.41
N LEU A 253 28.96 3.15 -21.28
CA LEU A 253 29.90 4.02 -22.00
C LEU A 253 30.55 5.05 -21.08
N HIS A 254 29.81 5.55 -20.11
CA HIS A 254 30.32 6.47 -19.11
C HIS A 254 31.46 5.83 -18.30
N GLY A 255 31.28 4.59 -17.82
CA GLY A 255 32.31 3.87 -17.08
C GLY A 255 33.62 3.62 -17.86
N LEU A 256 33.57 3.63 -19.20
CA LEU A 256 34.76 3.50 -20.05
C LEU A 256 35.56 4.80 -20.20
N VAL A 257 34.89 5.96 -20.12
CA VAL A 257 35.48 7.27 -20.43
C VAL A 257 35.75 8.11 -19.18
N ALA A 258 34.89 8.00 -18.16
CA ALA A 258 34.83 8.91 -17.02
C ALA A 258 36.04 8.84 -16.05
N GLY A 259 36.91 7.83 -16.17
CA GLY A 259 38.06 7.67 -15.28
C GLY A 259 37.67 7.46 -13.81
N GLN A 260 38.60 7.71 -12.89
CA GLN A 260 38.39 7.60 -11.43
C GLN A 260 38.21 8.97 -10.75
N ASP A 261 38.44 10.07 -11.47
CA ASP A 261 38.26 11.41 -10.94
C ASP A 261 36.77 11.78 -10.92
N ARG A 262 36.24 12.07 -9.74
CA ARG A 262 34.84 12.43 -9.52
C ARG A 262 34.41 13.62 -10.38
N ILE A 263 35.25 14.65 -10.45
CA ILE A 263 34.89 15.91 -11.09
C ILE A 263 34.82 15.72 -12.60
N ALA A 264 35.87 15.13 -13.19
CA ALA A 264 35.86 14.76 -14.60
C ALA A 264 34.72 13.81 -14.94
N ALA A 265 34.44 12.81 -14.10
CA ALA A 265 33.34 11.88 -14.31
C ALA A 265 32.00 12.63 -14.41
N GLN A 266 31.65 13.44 -13.42
CA GLN A 266 30.40 14.22 -13.45
C GLN A 266 30.34 15.19 -14.64
N GLN A 267 31.46 15.81 -15.00
CA GLN A 267 31.53 16.67 -16.19
C GLN A 267 31.25 15.89 -17.49
N TYR A 268 31.78 14.67 -17.64
CA TYR A 268 31.46 13.79 -18.77
C TYR A 268 30.00 13.37 -18.79
N LEU A 269 29.41 13.12 -17.61
CA LEU A 269 27.98 12.80 -17.51
C LEU A 269 27.17 13.99 -18.03
N ASP A 270 27.47 15.21 -17.59
CA ASP A 270 26.80 16.43 -18.02
C ASP A 270 26.80 16.62 -19.54
N PHE A 271 27.94 16.35 -20.19
CA PHE A 271 28.03 16.35 -21.64
C PHE A 271 27.16 15.28 -22.28
N SER A 272 27.17 14.05 -21.73
CA SER A 272 26.47 12.91 -22.32
C SER A 272 24.94 13.02 -22.25
N VAL A 273 24.41 13.72 -21.24
CA VAL A 273 22.96 13.87 -21.00
C VAL A 273 22.45 15.28 -21.30
N SER A 274 23.32 16.15 -21.83
CA SER A 274 23.03 17.58 -22.08
C SER A 274 22.42 18.26 -20.86
N ARG A 275 23.08 18.10 -19.71
CA ARG A 275 22.58 18.60 -18.43
C ARG A 275 22.35 20.10 -18.47
N SER A 276 21.12 20.55 -18.26
CA SER A 276 20.78 21.97 -18.38
C SER A 276 20.63 22.71 -17.05
N GLU A 277 20.45 21.98 -15.95
CA GLU A 277 20.20 22.52 -14.63
C GLU A 277 20.84 21.60 -13.57
N ARG A 278 21.41 22.18 -12.53
CA ARG A 278 21.90 21.45 -11.35
C ARG A 278 21.36 22.11 -10.08
N PHE A 279 21.03 21.29 -9.10
CA PHE A 279 20.68 21.77 -7.76
C PHE A 279 21.67 21.15 -6.78
N SER A 280 22.74 21.88 -6.48
CA SER A 280 23.93 21.31 -5.82
C SER A 280 23.92 21.52 -4.32
N LEU A 281 24.34 20.48 -3.59
CA LEU A 281 24.51 20.45 -2.14
C LEU A 281 25.94 20.84 -1.77
N LEU A 282 26.07 21.91 -0.99
CA LEU A 282 27.34 22.46 -0.52
C LEU A 282 27.37 22.43 1.01
N ALA A 283 28.42 21.85 1.57
CA ALA A 283 28.64 21.73 3.00
C ALA A 283 29.51 22.85 3.56
N ALA A 284 29.28 23.22 4.82
CA ALA A 284 30.02 24.28 5.53
C ALA A 284 31.53 24.03 5.64
N ALA A 285 31.97 22.77 5.78
CA ALA A 285 33.35 22.42 6.08
C ALA A 285 34.00 21.56 4.98
N ARG A 286 35.07 22.10 4.38
CA ARG A 286 35.92 21.41 3.39
C ARG A 286 36.83 20.33 4.01
N GLU A 287 37.36 20.58 5.21
CA GLU A 287 38.49 19.83 5.77
C GLU A 287 38.11 18.53 6.51
N GLU A 288 36.83 18.36 6.87
CA GLU A 288 36.34 17.22 7.66
C GLU A 288 35.46 16.23 6.87
N ALA A 289 35.13 16.53 5.61
CA ALA A 289 34.09 15.82 4.88
C ALA A 289 34.63 15.03 3.66
N HIS A 290 34.74 13.71 3.83
CA HIS A 290 34.97 12.78 2.72
C HIS A 290 33.63 12.28 2.18
N PHE A 291 33.09 12.96 1.16
CA PHE A 291 31.88 12.53 0.47
C PHE A 291 32.18 11.42 -0.54
N PRO A 292 31.30 10.43 -0.70
CA PRO A 292 31.44 9.43 -1.74
C PRO A 292 31.35 10.09 -3.13
N PRO A 293 32.04 9.55 -4.15
CA PRO A 293 32.05 10.15 -5.49
C PRO A 293 30.70 10.05 -6.21
N LEU A 294 29.88 9.09 -5.81
CA LEU A 294 28.51 8.86 -6.26
C LEU A 294 27.61 8.63 -5.03
N PRO A 295 26.30 8.84 -5.15
CA PRO A 295 25.35 8.52 -4.09
C PRO A 295 25.50 7.07 -3.61
N ASP A 296 25.59 6.87 -2.30
CA ASP A 296 25.65 5.55 -1.70
C ASP A 296 24.27 4.90 -1.63
N LEU A 297 23.98 4.01 -2.58
CA LEU A 297 22.71 3.29 -2.64
C LEU A 297 22.55 2.24 -1.53
N SER A 298 23.59 1.92 -0.75
CA SER A 298 23.42 1.07 0.43
C SER A 298 22.69 1.82 1.55
N SER A 299 22.80 3.15 1.59
CA SER A 299 22.06 4.02 2.53
C SER A 299 20.54 4.01 2.31
N LEU A 300 20.04 3.42 1.20
CA LEU A 300 18.61 3.18 1.00
C LEU A 300 17.99 2.27 2.09
N GLU A 301 18.81 1.42 2.73
CA GLU A 301 18.37 0.51 3.80
C GLU A 301 17.86 1.25 5.04
N THR A 302 18.35 2.48 5.29
CA THR A 302 17.96 3.26 6.48
C THR A 302 16.84 4.25 6.20
N LEU A 303 16.33 4.32 4.97
CA LEU A 303 15.30 5.27 4.59
C LEU A 303 13.90 4.81 5.00
N HIS A 304 13.01 5.79 5.08
CA HIS A 304 11.57 5.60 5.14
C HIS A 304 10.97 5.78 3.75
N TRP A 305 9.96 4.97 3.45
CA TRP A 305 9.31 4.88 2.14
C TRP A 305 7.82 5.12 2.29
N SER A 306 7.24 5.90 1.38
CA SER A 306 5.80 6.14 1.31
C SER A 306 5.34 6.08 -0.14
N GLY A 307 4.06 5.79 -0.36
CA GLY A 307 3.53 5.96 -1.71
C GLY A 307 2.04 5.74 -1.87
N SER A 308 1.45 6.56 -2.74
CA SER A 308 0.03 6.49 -3.08
C SER A 308 -0.18 5.47 -4.20
N PHE A 309 -0.35 4.20 -3.84
CA PHE A 309 -0.60 3.11 -4.78
C PHE A 309 -1.87 2.33 -4.43
N THR A 310 -2.66 2.01 -5.45
CA THR A 310 -3.86 1.18 -5.30
C THR A 310 -3.74 -0.04 -6.19
N ARG A 311 -3.98 -1.23 -5.62
CA ARG A 311 -3.97 -2.48 -6.37
C ARG A 311 -5.06 -2.47 -7.44
N ARG A 312 -4.71 -2.82 -8.67
CA ARG A 312 -5.68 -2.87 -9.77
C ARG A 312 -6.53 -4.12 -9.70
N ILE A 313 -7.78 -3.96 -10.10
CA ILE A 313 -8.79 -5.01 -10.22
C ILE A 313 -9.27 -4.99 -11.69
N ASN A 314 -9.46 -6.15 -12.30
CA ASN A 314 -10.01 -6.27 -13.66
C ASN A 314 -11.55 -6.21 -13.66
N ASP A 315 -12.15 -6.23 -14.86
CA ASP A 315 -13.60 -6.17 -15.05
C ASP A 315 -14.36 -7.34 -14.40
N ASN A 316 -13.66 -8.47 -14.14
CA ASN A 316 -14.20 -9.64 -13.45
C ASN A 316 -14.05 -9.56 -11.92
N ALA A 317 -13.74 -8.38 -11.37
CA ALA A 317 -13.46 -8.15 -9.96
C ALA A 317 -12.25 -8.94 -9.40
N GLN A 318 -11.32 -9.38 -10.27
CA GLN A 318 -10.12 -10.11 -9.86
C GLN A 318 -8.92 -9.19 -9.75
N ILE A 319 -8.10 -9.41 -8.73
CA ILE A 319 -6.89 -8.65 -8.48
C ILE A 319 -5.83 -9.02 -9.53
N VAL A 320 -5.26 -8.01 -10.18
CA VAL A 320 -4.23 -8.19 -11.21
C VAL A 320 -2.84 -7.90 -10.67
N LYS A 321 -1.80 -8.27 -11.43
CA LYS A 321 -0.40 -8.00 -11.12
C LYS A 321 0.02 -6.56 -11.46
N GLY A 322 -0.64 -5.58 -10.85
CA GLY A 322 -0.33 -4.19 -11.08
C GLY A 322 -1.08 -3.21 -10.18
N HIS A 323 -0.64 -1.96 -10.22
CA HIS A 323 -1.09 -0.86 -9.38
C HIS A 323 -1.42 0.36 -10.23
N THR A 324 -2.20 1.26 -9.66
CA THR A 324 -2.37 2.63 -10.15
C THR A 324 -1.82 3.57 -9.09
N SER A 325 -0.94 4.48 -9.48
CA SER A 325 -0.43 5.54 -8.60
C SER A 325 -1.50 6.62 -8.35
N GLY A 326 -1.27 7.50 -7.37
CA GLY A 326 -2.12 8.67 -7.09
C GLY A 326 -2.30 9.61 -8.29
N SER A 327 -1.34 9.64 -9.21
CA SER A 327 -1.42 10.43 -10.46
C SER A 327 -2.22 9.76 -11.57
N GLY A 328 -2.64 8.50 -11.39
CA GLY A 328 -3.27 7.67 -12.41
C GLY A 328 -2.30 6.85 -13.27
N GLN A 329 -0.97 6.97 -13.08
CA GLN A 329 0.01 6.13 -13.78
C GLN A 329 -0.18 4.65 -13.41
N ALA A 330 -0.29 3.78 -14.42
CA ALA A 330 -0.35 2.34 -14.23
C ALA A 330 1.06 1.72 -14.09
N LEU A 331 1.20 0.80 -13.15
CA LEU A 331 2.41 0.00 -12.93
C LEU A 331 2.05 -1.49 -13.02
N SER A 332 2.93 -2.28 -13.61
CA SER A 332 2.83 -3.74 -13.63
C SER A 332 4.15 -4.37 -13.21
N SER A 333 4.08 -5.49 -12.51
CA SER A 333 5.25 -6.26 -12.12
C SER A 333 4.88 -7.72 -11.93
N ASP A 334 5.72 -8.63 -12.43
CA ASP A 334 5.61 -10.05 -12.12
C ASP A 334 6.32 -10.43 -10.82
N ASN A 335 7.10 -9.52 -10.24
CA ASN A 335 7.81 -9.77 -8.98
C ASN A 335 6.83 -9.65 -7.79
N PRO A 336 6.58 -10.74 -7.03
CA PRO A 336 5.65 -10.72 -5.92
C PRO A 336 6.08 -9.79 -4.78
N VAL A 337 7.40 -9.60 -4.57
CA VAL A 337 7.93 -8.67 -3.57
C VAL A 337 7.64 -7.23 -3.96
N THR A 338 7.85 -6.87 -5.23
CA THR A 338 7.50 -5.53 -5.75
C THR A 338 6.02 -5.25 -5.58
N LEU A 339 5.16 -6.20 -5.97
CA LEU A 339 3.72 -6.08 -5.79
C LEU A 339 3.34 -5.87 -4.31
N ARG A 340 3.97 -6.63 -3.40
CA ARG A 340 3.71 -6.52 -1.95
C ARG A 340 4.22 -5.21 -1.35
N VAL A 341 5.39 -4.73 -1.76
CA VAL A 341 5.92 -3.41 -1.33
C VAL A 341 4.93 -2.31 -1.73
N LEU A 342 4.44 -2.31 -2.97
CA LEU A 342 3.46 -1.32 -3.43
C LEU A 342 2.12 -1.43 -2.68
N ASP A 343 1.65 -2.64 -2.38
CA ASP A 343 0.46 -2.86 -1.54
C ASP A 343 0.64 -2.24 -0.13
N LEU A 344 1.82 -2.38 0.46
CA LEU A 344 2.13 -1.86 1.80
C LEU A 344 2.28 -0.34 1.84
N LEU A 345 2.99 0.24 0.87
CA LEU A 345 3.10 1.69 0.74
C LEU A 345 1.72 2.32 0.54
N GLY A 346 0.92 1.74 -0.36
CA GLY A 346 -0.47 2.15 -0.60
C GLY A 346 -1.36 2.02 0.64
N ALA A 347 -1.15 1.00 1.46
CA ALA A 347 -1.89 0.80 2.70
C ALA A 347 -1.50 1.79 3.81
N ALA A 348 -0.23 2.16 3.89
CA ALA A 348 0.28 3.11 4.87
C ALA A 348 0.04 4.58 4.47
N TRP A 349 -0.15 4.86 3.19
CA TRP A 349 -0.31 6.23 2.67
C TRP A 349 -1.35 7.05 3.47
N PRO A 350 -1.01 8.29 3.89
CA PRO A 350 0.21 9.06 3.56
C PRO A 350 1.42 8.83 4.47
N LEU A 351 1.34 7.95 5.48
CA LEU A 351 2.46 7.61 6.36
C LEU A 351 3.55 6.85 5.60
N SER A 352 4.76 6.86 6.16
CA SER A 352 5.93 6.13 5.67
C SER A 352 6.23 4.88 6.49
N LEU A 353 6.89 3.91 5.88
CA LEU A 353 7.39 2.66 6.47
C LEU A 353 8.91 2.59 6.36
N SER A 354 9.57 2.12 7.41
CA SER A 354 10.99 1.74 7.38
C SER A 354 11.20 0.47 6.54
N VAL A 355 12.44 0.23 6.12
CA VAL A 355 12.81 -1.01 5.43
C VAL A 355 12.55 -2.24 6.31
N ASP A 356 12.79 -2.17 7.62
CA ASP A 356 12.51 -3.30 8.52
C ASP A 356 11.02 -3.65 8.57
N GLN A 357 10.13 -2.65 8.57
CA GLN A 357 8.68 -2.88 8.47
C GLN A 357 8.31 -3.49 7.11
N LEU A 358 8.91 -3.04 6.01
CA LEU A 358 8.69 -3.61 4.68
C LEU A 358 9.17 -5.07 4.62
N VAL A 359 10.38 -5.36 5.10
CA VAL A 359 10.94 -6.71 5.15
C VAL A 359 10.06 -7.64 5.97
N PHE A 360 9.62 -7.20 7.16
CA PHE A 360 8.71 -7.97 8.00
C PHE A 360 7.43 -8.33 7.24
N ASN A 361 6.78 -7.34 6.62
CA ASN A 361 5.49 -7.51 5.94
C ASN A 361 5.57 -8.12 4.53
N CYS A 362 6.76 -8.19 3.94
CA CYS A 362 7.04 -8.90 2.70
C CYS A 362 7.38 -10.36 2.91
N ARG A 363 7.71 -10.79 4.14
CA ARG A 363 7.95 -12.20 4.45
C ARG A 363 6.72 -13.04 4.11
N MET A 364 6.93 -14.09 3.34
CA MET A 364 5.95 -15.17 3.17
C MET A 364 6.28 -16.25 4.21
N PRO A 365 5.47 -16.41 5.28
CA PRO A 365 5.78 -17.35 6.36
C PRO A 365 6.13 -18.75 5.86
N GLU A 366 5.42 -19.22 4.85
CA GLU A 366 5.56 -20.53 4.24
C GLU A 366 6.90 -20.74 3.56
N GLU A 367 7.52 -19.73 2.94
CA GLU A 367 8.77 -19.90 2.17
C GLU A 367 10.03 -19.94 3.06
N HIS A 368 9.93 -19.50 4.32
CA HIS A 368 11.05 -19.40 5.27
C HIS A 368 12.32 -18.71 4.71
N ALA A 369 12.16 -17.87 3.67
CA ALA A 369 13.24 -17.14 3.04
C ALA A 369 13.45 -15.78 3.72
N ASP A 370 14.71 -15.37 3.86
CA ASP A 370 15.01 -13.96 4.12
C ASP A 370 14.73 -13.16 2.84
N VAL A 371 13.82 -12.20 2.95
CA VAL A 371 13.38 -11.36 1.83
C VAL A 371 14.09 -10.02 1.80
N ARG A 372 15.01 -9.73 2.74
CA ARG A 372 15.66 -8.42 2.86
C ARG A 372 16.37 -7.99 1.58
N GLU A 373 17.18 -8.87 0.99
CA GLU A 373 17.90 -8.56 -0.25
C GLU A 373 16.92 -8.27 -1.41
N GLN A 374 15.84 -9.03 -1.50
CA GLN A 374 14.82 -8.85 -2.53
C GLN A 374 14.07 -7.52 -2.35
N VAL A 375 13.72 -7.17 -1.10
CA VAL A 375 13.09 -5.89 -0.76
C VAL A 375 14.02 -4.73 -1.09
N LEU A 376 15.30 -4.79 -0.70
CA LEU A 376 16.29 -3.75 -1.02
C LEU A 376 16.51 -3.61 -2.54
N ALA A 377 16.55 -4.73 -3.27
CA ALA A 377 16.64 -4.71 -4.73
C ALA A 377 15.41 -4.03 -5.37
N THR A 378 14.21 -4.36 -4.90
CA THR A 378 12.95 -3.71 -5.30
C THR A 378 12.99 -2.21 -5.01
N LEU A 379 13.39 -1.80 -3.80
CA LEU A 379 13.45 -0.39 -3.40
C LEU A 379 14.46 0.39 -4.25
N LYS A 380 15.62 -0.19 -4.54
CA LYS A 380 16.61 0.39 -5.44
C LYS A 380 16.07 0.57 -6.85
N GLU A 381 15.34 -0.42 -7.38
CA GLU A 381 14.70 -0.31 -8.69
C GLU A 381 13.65 0.80 -8.72
N LEU A 382 12.80 0.87 -7.70
CA LEU A 382 11.79 1.92 -7.56
C LEU A 382 12.42 3.32 -7.43
N TYR A 383 13.49 3.44 -6.64
CA TYR A 383 14.25 4.68 -6.47
C TYR A 383 14.85 5.23 -7.77
N LEU A 384 15.37 4.34 -8.62
CA LEU A 384 15.93 4.71 -9.92
C LEU A 384 14.84 5.04 -10.95
N LYS A 385 13.71 4.32 -10.92
CA LYS A 385 12.60 4.54 -11.87
C LYS A 385 11.73 5.75 -11.52
N GLN A 386 11.70 6.16 -10.25
CA GLN A 386 10.87 7.25 -9.74
C GLN A 386 9.42 7.23 -10.25
N PRO A 387 8.67 6.12 -10.08
CA PRO A 387 7.27 6.12 -10.45
C PRO A 387 6.51 7.21 -9.70
N SER A 388 5.54 7.82 -10.37
CA SER A 388 4.71 8.85 -9.73
C SER A 388 4.00 8.26 -8.50
N GLY A 389 3.88 9.08 -7.45
CA GLY A 389 3.31 8.65 -6.18
C GLY A 389 4.28 7.88 -5.26
N LEU A 390 5.56 7.71 -5.61
CA LEU A 390 6.60 7.19 -4.70
C LEU A 390 7.32 8.34 -3.98
N TYR A 391 7.51 8.17 -2.68
CA TYR A 391 8.18 9.15 -1.81
C TYR A 391 9.13 8.45 -0.83
N TRP A 392 10.13 9.18 -0.36
CA TRP A 392 11.09 8.69 0.62
C TRP A 392 11.66 9.83 1.47
N SER A 393 12.17 9.49 2.66
CA SER A 393 12.80 10.42 3.59
C SER A 393 13.85 9.72 4.46
N ALA A 394 14.80 10.47 5.00
CA ALA A 394 15.85 9.93 5.89
C ALA A 394 15.33 9.57 7.30
N SER A 395 14.17 10.12 7.68
CA SER A 395 13.51 9.89 8.97
C SER A 395 12.03 9.58 8.73
N PRO A 396 11.28 9.08 9.74
CA PRO A 396 9.83 8.91 9.61
C PRO A 396 9.19 10.22 9.17
N GLY A 397 8.43 10.22 8.07
CA GLY A 397 7.87 11.45 7.48
C GLY A 397 6.95 12.25 8.42
N ALA A 398 6.60 13.48 8.06
CA ALA A 398 5.78 14.36 8.89
C ALA A 398 4.44 13.74 9.34
N TYR A 399 3.79 12.97 8.46
CA TYR A 399 2.56 12.24 8.81
C TYR A 399 2.77 11.18 9.91
N ASN A 400 3.95 10.58 10.02
CA ASN A 400 4.25 9.61 11.08
C ASN A 400 4.40 10.26 12.46
N ARG A 401 4.72 11.56 12.50
CA ARG A 401 4.97 12.32 13.73
C ARG A 401 3.76 13.09 14.23
N ALA A 402 2.65 13.04 13.50
CA ALA A 402 1.42 13.68 13.91
C ALA A 402 0.95 13.12 15.27
N GLU A 403 0.80 13.99 16.26
CA GLU A 403 0.41 13.60 17.63
C GLU A 403 -1.09 13.76 17.88
N ASN A 404 -1.83 14.35 16.95
CA ASN A 404 -3.27 14.58 17.13
C ASN A 404 -4.05 13.27 17.20
N ASP A 405 -4.97 13.20 18.17
CA ASP A 405 -5.80 12.02 18.47
C ASP A 405 -7.03 11.85 17.57
N THR A 406 -7.29 12.86 16.73
CA THR A 406 -8.41 12.92 15.77
C THR A 406 -7.87 13.31 14.41
N LEU A 407 -8.34 12.65 13.35
CA LEU A 407 -7.93 12.95 11.99
C LEU A 407 -8.37 14.36 11.62
N SER A 408 -7.50 15.13 10.98
CA SER A 408 -7.79 16.51 10.57
C SER A 408 -7.23 16.79 9.17
N ALA A 409 -7.73 17.84 8.52
CA ALA A 409 -7.07 18.37 7.33
C ALA A 409 -5.69 18.92 7.69
N ILE A 410 -4.75 18.88 6.73
CA ILE A 410 -3.45 19.54 6.87
C ILE A 410 -3.56 21.06 6.81
N VAL A 411 -4.68 21.60 6.33
CA VAL A 411 -4.99 23.03 6.30
C VAL A 411 -6.43 23.21 6.79
N PRO A 412 -6.70 24.11 7.74
CA PRO A 412 -8.05 24.32 8.27
C PRO A 412 -9.05 24.69 7.16
N PRO A 413 -10.24 24.06 7.09
CA PRO A 413 -11.22 24.33 6.03
C PRO A 413 -11.82 25.76 6.08
N GLU A 414 -11.65 26.46 7.20
CA GLU A 414 -12.03 27.86 7.39
C GLU A 414 -11.11 28.85 6.65
N SER A 415 -9.88 28.43 6.30
CA SER A 415 -8.96 29.26 5.52
C SER A 415 -9.36 29.37 4.05
N PHE A 416 -10.30 28.53 3.58
CA PHE A 416 -10.78 28.56 2.19
C PHE A 416 -11.96 29.52 2.04
N ASP A 417 -11.74 30.60 1.30
CA ASP A 417 -12.78 31.57 0.95
C ASP A 417 -13.64 31.04 -0.21
N ALA A 418 -14.80 30.47 0.12
CA ALA A 418 -15.71 29.88 -0.86
C ALA A 418 -16.36 30.93 -1.79
N GLU A 419 -16.33 32.22 -1.43
CA GLU A 419 -16.98 33.29 -2.20
C GLU A 419 -16.15 33.78 -3.40
N LYS A 420 -14.84 33.50 -3.45
CA LYS A 420 -13.96 33.98 -4.53
C LYS A 420 -13.83 33.04 -5.73
N GLY A 421 -14.31 31.80 -5.65
CA GLY A 421 -14.32 30.86 -6.78
C GLY A 421 -12.94 30.46 -7.33
N GLU A 422 -11.84 30.90 -6.73
CA GLU A 422 -10.48 30.50 -7.10
C GLU A 422 -10.12 29.19 -6.39
N ALA A 423 -9.79 28.16 -7.17
CA ALA A 423 -9.28 26.90 -6.62
C ALA A 423 -7.89 27.16 -6.03
N LEU A 424 -7.78 27.19 -4.69
CA LEU A 424 -6.50 27.32 -4.00
C LEU A 424 -5.70 26.01 -4.19
N THR A 425 -4.58 26.08 -4.88
CA THR A 425 -3.60 24.99 -4.91
C THR A 425 -2.84 24.96 -3.59
N LEU A 426 -2.84 23.79 -2.95
CA LEU A 426 -2.12 23.49 -1.72
C LEU A 426 -1.01 22.51 -2.00
N GLN A 427 -0.09 22.35 -1.05
CA GLN A 427 0.94 21.33 -1.10
C GLN A 427 0.83 20.44 0.14
N ASN A 428 0.90 19.12 -0.06
CA ASN A 428 0.90 18.16 1.03
C ASN A 428 2.31 18.05 1.66
N TYR A 429 2.47 17.34 2.79
CA TYR A 429 3.79 17.26 3.44
C TYR A 429 4.84 16.43 2.68
N TRP A 430 4.47 15.79 1.57
CA TRP A 430 5.41 15.17 0.63
C TRP A 430 5.80 16.10 -0.52
N GLY A 431 5.34 17.37 -0.49
CA GLY A 431 5.66 18.36 -1.51
C GLY A 431 4.85 18.22 -2.80
N GLU A 432 3.74 17.47 -2.79
CA GLU A 432 2.87 17.31 -3.96
C GLU A 432 1.70 18.29 -3.89
N ASP A 433 1.45 18.95 -5.02
CA ASP A 433 0.38 19.93 -5.16
C ASP A 433 -0.98 19.24 -5.34
N PHE A 434 -2.01 19.78 -4.70
CA PHE A 434 -3.39 19.33 -4.85
C PHE A 434 -4.39 20.47 -4.69
N THR A 435 -5.61 20.25 -5.16
CA THR A 435 -6.75 21.16 -4.98
C THR A 435 -7.88 20.43 -4.26
N LEU A 436 -8.74 21.18 -3.59
CA LEU A 436 -9.92 20.65 -2.92
C LEU A 436 -11.18 20.94 -3.75
N THR A 437 -12.07 19.94 -3.88
CA THR A 437 -13.39 20.12 -4.48
C THR A 437 -14.37 20.72 -3.47
N ALA A 438 -15.49 21.25 -3.95
CA ALA A 438 -16.54 21.77 -3.07
C ALA A 438 -17.13 20.69 -2.13
N GLU A 439 -17.26 19.46 -2.62
CA GLU A 439 -17.74 18.30 -1.84
C GLU A 439 -16.76 17.94 -0.72
N GLU A 440 -15.46 17.90 -1.03
CA GLU A 440 -14.40 17.65 -0.06
C GLU A 440 -14.36 18.73 1.03
N LEU A 441 -14.48 20.01 0.65
CA LEU A 441 -14.56 21.11 1.60
C LEU A 441 -15.79 21.02 2.49
N CYS A 442 -16.94 20.63 1.95
CA CYS A 442 -18.16 20.41 2.73
C CYS A 442 -17.96 19.28 3.75
N TYR A 443 -17.36 18.17 3.33
CA TYR A 443 -17.05 17.04 4.20
C TYR A 443 -16.08 17.41 5.33
N LEU A 444 -15.03 18.18 5.02
CA LEU A 444 -14.08 18.70 6.02
C LEU A 444 -14.76 19.64 7.02
N ARG A 445 -15.59 20.60 6.55
CA ARG A 445 -16.36 21.53 7.41
C ARG A 445 -17.38 20.81 8.28
N GLY A 446 -17.89 19.67 7.82
CA GLY A 446 -18.74 18.77 8.59
C GLY A 446 -17.98 17.91 9.62
N GLY A 447 -16.68 18.14 9.82
CA GLY A 447 -15.86 17.39 10.77
C GLY A 447 -15.63 15.93 10.37
N MET A 448 -15.79 15.59 9.09
CA MET A 448 -15.66 14.22 8.55
C MET A 448 -16.56 13.19 9.26
N ALA A 449 -17.73 13.62 9.77
CA ALA A 449 -18.61 12.76 10.57
C ALA A 449 -19.44 11.75 9.74
N GLY A 450 -19.57 11.96 8.43
CA GLY A 450 -20.32 11.06 7.54
C GLY A 450 -19.61 9.72 7.33
N VAL A 451 -20.40 8.63 7.22
CA VAL A 451 -19.91 7.25 7.05
C VAL A 451 -20.52 6.51 5.84
N GLY A 452 -21.34 7.18 5.03
CA GLY A 452 -21.94 6.61 3.81
C GLY A 452 -20.98 6.60 2.60
N ASP A 453 -21.45 6.11 1.46
CA ASP A 453 -20.62 5.96 0.25
C ASP A 453 -20.01 7.29 -0.24
N ASP A 454 -20.78 8.38 -0.26
CA ASP A 454 -20.27 9.70 -0.65
C ASP A 454 -19.16 10.19 0.30
N ALA A 455 -19.33 9.93 1.61
CA ALA A 455 -18.33 10.27 2.62
C ALA A 455 -17.08 9.40 2.47
N TRP A 456 -17.24 8.12 2.15
CA TRP A 456 -16.12 7.21 1.86
C TRP A 456 -15.32 7.67 0.64
N GLN A 457 -15.99 8.09 -0.44
CA GLN A 457 -15.32 8.63 -1.63
C GLN A 457 -14.58 9.94 -1.32
N CYS A 458 -15.22 10.87 -0.60
CA CYS A 458 -14.57 12.12 -0.17
C CYS A 458 -13.34 11.84 0.70
N PHE A 459 -13.48 10.95 1.69
CA PHE A 459 -12.38 10.55 2.56
C PHE A 459 -11.22 9.91 1.78
N LEU A 460 -11.50 8.96 0.88
CA LEU A 460 -10.46 8.35 0.06
C LEU A 460 -9.79 9.35 -0.88
N SER A 461 -10.55 10.28 -1.47
CA SER A 461 -9.99 11.34 -2.32
C SER A 461 -9.04 12.25 -1.52
N LEU A 462 -9.48 12.73 -0.36
CA LEU A 462 -8.65 13.53 0.55
C LEU A 462 -7.40 12.77 1.02
N ARG A 463 -7.55 11.51 1.38
CA ARG A 463 -6.43 10.62 1.74
C ARG A 463 -5.45 10.48 0.58
N ASN A 464 -5.91 10.20 -0.64
CA ASN A 464 -5.05 10.03 -1.81
C ASN A 464 -4.27 11.31 -2.14
N LYS A 465 -4.86 12.49 -1.92
CA LYS A 465 -4.18 13.79 -2.05
C LYS A 465 -3.14 14.05 -0.96
N GLY A 466 -3.10 13.26 0.11
CA GLY A 466 -2.31 13.57 1.31
C GLY A 466 -2.86 14.78 2.07
N ALA A 467 -4.15 15.08 1.94
CA ALA A 467 -4.76 16.27 2.54
C ALA A 467 -5.10 16.10 4.04
N LEU A 468 -4.87 14.92 4.62
CA LEU A 468 -5.25 14.56 5.98
C LEU A 468 -4.01 14.20 6.82
N THR A 469 -4.03 14.58 8.10
CA THR A 469 -2.98 14.28 9.07
C THR A 469 -3.56 13.83 10.40
N GLY A 470 -2.86 12.94 11.08
CA GLY A 470 -3.29 12.35 12.34
C GLY A 470 -2.33 11.27 12.82
N SER A 471 -2.29 11.05 14.13
CA SER A 471 -1.59 9.91 14.69
C SER A 471 -2.12 8.59 14.10
N PRO A 472 -1.35 7.49 14.12
CA PRO A 472 -1.86 6.17 13.73
C PRO A 472 -3.19 5.80 14.43
N LEU A 473 -3.39 6.22 15.68
CA LEU A 473 -4.65 6.04 16.41
C LEU A 473 -5.79 6.89 15.86
N ALA A 474 -5.53 8.12 15.41
CA ALA A 474 -6.52 8.96 14.75
C ALA A 474 -7.02 8.33 13.44
N TRP A 475 -6.11 7.81 12.61
CA TRP A 475 -6.44 7.04 11.40
C TRP A 475 -7.27 5.80 11.76
N LYS A 476 -6.81 5.01 12.75
CA LYS A 476 -7.53 3.82 13.25
C LYS A 476 -8.98 4.16 13.63
N LYS A 477 -9.20 5.18 14.46
CA LYS A 477 -10.54 5.63 14.89
C LYS A 477 -11.43 6.04 13.72
N HIS A 478 -10.86 6.70 12.71
CA HIS A 478 -11.61 7.14 11.55
C HIS A 478 -11.99 5.96 10.63
N TYR A 479 -11.09 5.01 10.38
CA TYR A 479 -11.46 3.78 9.66
C TYR A 479 -12.53 2.96 10.40
N GLN A 480 -12.45 2.93 11.74
CA GLN A 480 -13.43 2.23 12.57
C GLN A 480 -14.86 2.75 12.37
N SER A 481 -15.07 4.06 12.18
CA SER A 481 -16.42 4.59 11.95
C SER A 481 -17.04 4.05 10.66
N PHE A 482 -16.26 3.91 9.59
CA PHE A 482 -16.70 3.30 8.34
C PHE A 482 -16.96 1.81 8.49
N LEU A 483 -16.10 1.07 9.20
CA LEU A 483 -16.27 -0.38 9.40
C LEU A 483 -17.53 -0.73 10.21
N ARG A 484 -17.95 0.14 11.15
CA ARG A 484 -19.20 -0.03 11.92
C ARG A 484 -20.46 -0.06 11.06
N THR A 485 -20.41 0.42 9.82
CA THR A 485 -21.52 0.31 8.86
C THR A 485 -21.73 -1.13 8.34
N GLY A 486 -20.73 -2.01 8.51
CA GLY A 486 -20.75 -3.37 7.96
C GLY A 486 -20.53 -3.45 6.45
N ASN A 487 -20.12 -2.35 5.80
CA ASN A 487 -19.80 -2.37 4.38
C ASN A 487 -18.55 -3.23 4.12
N THR A 488 -18.76 -4.39 3.49
CA THR A 488 -17.71 -5.39 3.28
C THR A 488 -16.73 -5.00 2.18
N GLN A 489 -17.10 -4.05 1.30
CA GLN A 489 -16.19 -3.51 0.29
C GLN A 489 -15.13 -2.61 0.95
N TYR A 490 -15.51 -1.79 1.92
CA TYR A 490 -14.56 -0.96 2.68
C TYR A 490 -13.56 -1.84 3.43
N LEU A 491 -14.04 -2.91 4.09
CA LEU A 491 -13.19 -3.88 4.78
C LEU A 491 -12.10 -4.45 3.86
N ARG A 492 -12.48 -4.93 2.66
CA ARG A 492 -11.55 -5.51 1.69
C ARG A 492 -10.47 -4.52 1.25
N GLN A 493 -10.85 -3.27 1.00
CA GLN A 493 -9.91 -2.20 0.64
C GLN A 493 -8.92 -1.88 1.77
N LEU A 494 -9.33 -2.09 3.03
CA LEU A 494 -8.54 -1.71 4.19
C LEU A 494 -7.67 -2.82 4.78
N LEU A 495 -7.82 -4.11 4.43
CA LEU A 495 -7.16 -5.20 5.18
C LEU A 495 -5.66 -5.00 5.47
N ASN A 496 -4.89 -4.54 4.48
CA ASN A 496 -3.46 -4.24 4.71
C ASN A 496 -3.27 -3.07 5.68
N THR A 497 -4.07 -2.00 5.54
CA THR A 497 -4.08 -0.86 6.45
C THR A 497 -4.48 -1.29 7.86
N LEU A 498 -5.47 -2.18 8.00
CA LEU A 498 -5.89 -2.70 9.29
C LEU A 498 -4.75 -3.49 9.96
N LEU A 499 -4.08 -4.39 9.23
CA LEU A 499 -2.95 -5.14 9.76
C LEU A 499 -1.81 -4.22 10.23
N LEU A 500 -1.48 -3.17 9.46
CA LEU A 500 -0.47 -2.19 9.85
C LEU A 500 -0.89 -1.38 11.09
N LEU A 501 -2.14 -0.97 11.18
CA LEU A 501 -2.68 -0.19 12.32
C LEU A 501 -3.09 -1.05 13.53
N SER A 502 -2.78 -2.35 13.52
CA SER A 502 -3.13 -3.28 14.61
C SER A 502 -1.98 -3.53 15.59
N VAL A 503 -0.74 -3.33 15.16
CA VAL A 503 0.48 -3.71 15.91
C VAL A 503 1.51 -2.59 15.90
N SER A 504 2.51 -2.68 16.78
CA SER A 504 3.56 -1.68 16.86
C SER A 504 4.61 -1.77 15.75
N THR A 505 5.39 -0.70 15.59
CA THR A 505 6.47 -0.56 14.61
C THR A 505 7.52 -1.68 14.69
N ASN A 506 7.85 -2.15 15.89
CA ASN A 506 8.75 -3.29 16.14
C ASN A 506 8.24 -4.63 15.58
N ARG A 507 6.94 -4.74 15.31
CA ARG A 507 6.26 -5.91 14.71
C ARG A 507 5.72 -5.58 13.32
N GLY A 508 6.34 -4.61 12.65
CA GLY A 508 6.00 -4.23 11.28
C GLY A 508 4.75 -3.36 11.12
N GLY A 509 4.09 -2.94 12.21
CA GLY A 509 2.91 -2.07 12.16
C GLY A 509 3.23 -0.58 12.25
N LEU A 510 2.23 0.25 12.55
CA LEU A 510 2.32 1.71 12.61
C LEU A 510 2.12 2.28 14.01
N LEU A 511 1.68 1.48 14.99
CA LEU A 511 1.46 1.95 16.35
C LEU A 511 2.81 2.13 17.09
N SER A 512 2.87 3.02 18.07
CA SER A 512 4.04 3.16 18.93
C SER A 512 4.24 1.93 19.82
N GLU A 513 3.14 1.40 20.38
CA GLU A 513 3.09 0.22 21.22
C GLU A 513 1.95 -0.71 20.80
N ASP A 514 2.11 -2.01 21.08
CA ASP A 514 1.05 -2.99 20.86
C ASP A 514 -0.14 -2.65 21.76
N VAL A 515 -1.24 -2.24 21.15
CA VAL A 515 -2.49 -2.03 21.86
C VAL A 515 -3.14 -3.40 22.03
N ASN A 516 -3.02 -3.95 23.25
CA ASN A 516 -3.85 -5.07 23.66
C ASN A 516 -5.28 -4.55 23.88
N ASP A 517 -6.01 -4.37 22.77
CA ASP A 517 -7.47 -4.29 22.78
C ASP A 517 -7.98 -5.71 23.12
N VAL A 518 -7.69 -6.18 24.36
CA VAL A 518 -8.41 -7.32 24.90
C VAL A 518 -9.85 -6.86 24.88
N PRO A 519 -10.74 -7.60 24.20
CA PRO A 519 -12.14 -7.29 24.31
C PRO A 519 -12.48 -7.20 25.78
N ARG A 520 -12.94 -6.04 26.25
CA ARG A 520 -13.44 -5.94 27.60
C ARG A 520 -14.61 -6.92 27.69
N THR A 521 -14.35 -8.10 28.22
CA THR A 521 -15.34 -8.88 28.94
C THR A 521 -15.58 -8.15 30.25
N GLU A 522 -16.18 -6.97 30.17
CA GLU A 522 -16.68 -6.20 31.29
C GLU A 522 -18.06 -5.73 30.82
N GLN A 523 -19.17 -6.34 31.21
CA GLN A 523 -19.52 -6.83 32.54
C GLN A 523 -20.10 -8.26 32.48
N SER A 524 -19.74 -9.06 33.48
CA SER A 524 -20.51 -10.23 33.89
C SER A 524 -21.98 -9.84 34.13
N GLY A 525 -22.92 -10.50 33.45
CA GLY A 525 -24.33 -10.47 33.83
C GLY A 525 -25.34 -10.12 32.75
N ASP A 526 -25.17 -10.57 31.51
CA ASP A 526 -26.32 -10.71 30.60
C ASP A 526 -26.67 -12.19 30.50
N ASP A 527 -27.73 -12.60 31.21
CA ASP A 527 -28.34 -13.94 31.10
C ASP A 527 -28.57 -14.34 29.63
N ILE A 528 -28.70 -13.35 28.74
CA ILE A 528 -28.91 -13.48 27.29
C ILE A 528 -27.63 -13.92 26.54
N TYR A 529 -26.44 -13.49 26.97
CA TYR A 529 -25.18 -13.96 26.36
C TYR A 529 -24.95 -15.44 26.69
N ASP A 530 -25.21 -15.82 27.93
CA ASP A 530 -25.15 -17.22 28.36
C ASP A 530 -26.25 -18.06 27.71
N GLU A 531 -27.46 -17.51 27.53
CA GLU A 531 -28.58 -18.13 26.79
C GLU A 531 -28.16 -18.48 25.34
N ILE A 532 -27.62 -17.52 24.58
CA ILE A 532 -27.21 -17.77 23.19
C ILE A 532 -26.05 -18.76 23.13
N ASN A 533 -25.07 -18.66 24.03
CA ASN A 533 -23.99 -19.64 24.09
C ASN A 533 -24.49 -21.03 24.48
N GLN A 534 -25.48 -21.15 25.36
CA GLN A 534 -26.15 -22.42 25.67
C GLN A 534 -26.88 -22.99 24.45
N LEU A 535 -27.58 -22.15 23.67
CA LEU A 535 -28.22 -22.57 22.41
C LEU A 535 -27.18 -23.05 21.38
N ILE A 536 -26.05 -22.34 21.25
CA ILE A 536 -24.93 -22.75 20.39
C ILE A 536 -24.35 -24.09 20.88
N GLN A 537 -24.15 -24.27 22.19
CA GLN A 537 -23.68 -25.53 22.77
C GLN A 537 -24.69 -26.67 22.58
N ALA A 538 -25.98 -26.38 22.65
CA ALA A 538 -27.08 -27.31 22.37
C ALA A 538 -27.25 -27.60 20.87
N LYS A 539 -26.46 -26.97 19.99
CA LYS A 539 -26.54 -27.04 18.53
C LYS A 539 -27.86 -26.52 17.93
N ASP A 540 -28.64 -25.76 18.69
CA ASP A 540 -29.83 -25.06 18.17
C ASP A 540 -29.43 -23.72 17.55
N LEU A 541 -28.78 -23.81 16.38
CA LEU A 541 -28.23 -22.65 15.68
C LEU A 541 -29.32 -21.73 15.12
N GLN A 542 -30.52 -22.25 14.84
CA GLN A 542 -31.63 -21.44 14.35
C GLN A 542 -32.17 -20.52 15.44
N GLN A 543 -32.40 -21.04 16.65
CA GLN A 543 -32.84 -20.21 17.77
C GLN A 543 -31.74 -19.24 18.21
N ALA A 544 -30.49 -19.69 18.28
CA ALA A 544 -29.34 -18.83 18.59
C ALA A 544 -29.26 -17.64 17.62
N LYS A 545 -29.49 -17.88 16.32
CA LYS A 545 -29.47 -16.83 15.30
C LYS A 545 -30.62 -15.85 15.50
N ALA A 546 -31.85 -16.34 15.56
CA ALA A 546 -33.04 -15.50 15.71
C ALA A 546 -32.95 -14.62 16.96
N ARG A 547 -32.43 -15.17 18.06
CA ARG A 547 -32.21 -14.43 19.31
C ARG A 547 -31.15 -13.34 19.13
N SER A 548 -30.02 -13.65 18.49
CA SER A 548 -28.96 -12.68 18.23
C SER A 548 -29.40 -11.56 17.28
N GLU A 549 -30.20 -11.88 16.24
CA GLU A 549 -30.79 -10.89 15.33
C GLU A 549 -31.77 -9.96 16.03
N GLN A 550 -32.59 -10.50 16.95
CA GLN A 550 -33.50 -9.70 17.75
C GLN A 550 -32.74 -8.67 18.59
N LEU A 551 -31.67 -9.09 19.27
CA LEU A 551 -30.85 -8.17 20.08
C LEU A 551 -30.19 -7.09 19.24
N LEU A 552 -29.70 -7.44 18.05
CA LEU A 552 -29.12 -6.45 17.13
C LEU A 552 -30.17 -5.52 16.52
N SER A 553 -31.43 -5.94 16.46
CA SER A 553 -32.54 -5.08 16.03
C SER A 553 -32.89 -4.06 17.13
N ASP A 554 -32.86 -4.48 18.39
CA ASP A 554 -33.11 -3.62 19.55
C ASP A 554 -31.94 -2.65 19.81
N ASN A 555 -30.70 -3.14 19.67
CA ASN A 555 -29.47 -2.36 19.79
C ASN A 555 -28.43 -2.77 18.73
N PRO A 556 -28.38 -2.09 17.57
CA PRO A 556 -27.42 -2.39 16.50
C PRO A 556 -25.95 -2.22 16.90
N GLU A 557 -25.63 -1.48 17.95
CA GLU A 557 -24.24 -1.28 18.39
C GLU A 557 -23.83 -2.21 19.53
N ASP A 558 -24.69 -3.16 19.92
CA ASP A 558 -24.36 -4.16 20.93
C ASP A 558 -23.27 -5.11 20.44
N ILE A 559 -22.08 -4.90 20.98
CA ILE A 559 -20.86 -5.64 20.64
C ILE A 559 -20.96 -7.12 21.05
N SER A 560 -21.60 -7.43 22.18
CA SER A 560 -21.76 -8.79 22.68
C SER A 560 -22.73 -9.57 21.80
N ALA A 561 -23.87 -8.96 21.47
CA ALA A 561 -24.83 -9.53 20.53
C ALA A 561 -24.18 -9.75 19.15
N LEU A 562 -23.36 -8.80 18.68
CA LEU A 562 -22.68 -8.89 17.39
C LEU A 562 -21.67 -10.05 17.32
N ARG A 563 -20.98 -10.37 18.44
CA ARG A 563 -20.10 -11.54 18.56
C ARG A 563 -20.87 -12.86 18.53
N CYS A 564 -21.99 -12.93 19.25
CA CYS A 564 -22.85 -14.11 19.23
C CYS A 564 -23.45 -14.32 17.83
N TYR A 565 -23.87 -13.23 17.18
CA TYR A 565 -24.39 -13.26 15.82
C TYR A 565 -23.32 -13.74 14.82
N SER A 566 -22.12 -13.14 14.81
CA SER A 566 -21.05 -13.54 13.89
C SER A 566 -20.68 -15.01 14.05
N ARG A 567 -20.54 -15.49 15.30
CA ARG A 567 -20.25 -16.89 15.60
C ARG A 567 -21.37 -17.82 15.15
N THR A 568 -22.62 -17.44 15.33
CA THR A 568 -23.77 -18.23 14.88
C THR A 568 -23.84 -18.30 13.35
N CYS A 569 -23.57 -17.19 12.66
CA CYS A 569 -23.49 -17.17 11.20
C CYS A 569 -22.38 -18.09 10.67
N ILE A 570 -21.19 -18.06 11.28
CA ILE A 570 -20.08 -18.98 10.94
C ILE A 570 -20.51 -20.44 11.12
N LEU A 571 -21.09 -20.80 12.28
CA LEU A 571 -21.53 -22.16 12.56
C LEU A 571 -22.70 -22.63 11.67
N SER A 572 -23.51 -21.68 11.19
CA SER A 572 -24.65 -21.93 10.29
C SER A 572 -24.29 -21.83 8.80
N ASN A 573 -23.00 -21.68 8.45
CA ASN A 573 -22.50 -21.50 7.08
C ASN A 573 -23.09 -20.28 6.34
N GLN A 574 -23.48 -19.22 7.06
CA GLN A 574 -24.00 -17.98 6.50
C GLN A 574 -22.86 -16.96 6.39
N TRP A 575 -22.03 -17.14 5.37
CA TRP A 575 -20.73 -16.47 5.28
C TRP A 575 -20.81 -14.97 5.01
N ASP A 576 -21.74 -14.51 4.17
CA ASP A 576 -21.90 -13.07 3.88
C ASP A 576 -22.34 -12.28 5.12
N ASP A 577 -23.30 -12.83 5.87
CA ASP A 577 -23.73 -12.26 7.16
C ASP A 577 -22.60 -12.26 8.19
N ALA A 578 -21.78 -13.33 8.22
CA ALA A 578 -20.60 -13.39 9.06
C ALA A 578 -19.58 -12.31 8.70
N ILE A 579 -19.26 -12.11 7.41
CA ILE A 579 -18.32 -11.05 6.97
C ILE A 579 -18.84 -9.67 7.34
N ASN A 580 -20.14 -9.41 7.18
CA ASN A 580 -20.76 -8.15 7.60
C ASN A 580 -20.60 -7.93 9.12
N ALA A 581 -20.94 -8.94 9.93
CA ALA A 581 -20.84 -8.84 11.38
C ALA A 581 -19.39 -8.67 11.85
N LEU A 582 -18.45 -9.41 11.26
CA LEU A 582 -17.02 -9.30 11.55
C LEU A 582 -16.45 -7.94 11.10
N CYS A 583 -16.91 -7.39 9.97
CA CYS A 583 -16.58 -6.02 9.55
C CYS A 583 -16.96 -5.00 10.63
N ARG A 584 -18.20 -5.10 11.15
CA ARG A 584 -18.67 -4.24 12.24
C ARG A 584 -17.83 -4.44 13.51
N LEU A 585 -17.47 -5.69 13.85
CA LEU A 585 -16.62 -5.99 15.00
C LEU A 585 -15.22 -5.39 14.85
N MET A 586 -14.63 -5.37 13.65
CA MET A 586 -13.36 -4.69 13.38
C MET A 586 -13.45 -3.17 13.62
N GLY A 587 -14.64 -2.59 13.48
CA GLY A 587 -14.95 -1.22 13.87
C GLY A 587 -14.85 -0.93 15.38
N TYR A 588 -14.74 -1.97 16.21
CA TYR A 588 -14.57 -1.87 17.66
C TYR A 588 -13.25 -2.50 18.13
N TYR A 589 -12.93 -3.71 17.65
CA TYR A 589 -11.77 -4.51 18.06
C TYR A 589 -10.82 -4.77 16.89
N PHE A 590 -10.12 -3.72 16.52
CA PHE A 590 -9.29 -3.67 15.33
C PHE A 590 -8.02 -4.55 15.42
N SER A 591 -7.53 -4.81 16.64
CA SER A 591 -6.29 -5.57 16.90
C SER A 591 -6.54 -7.05 17.28
N SER A 592 -7.77 -7.53 17.21
CA SER A 592 -8.12 -8.91 17.62
C SER A 592 -7.75 -9.94 16.55
N LEU A 593 -6.75 -10.77 16.82
CA LEU A 593 -6.31 -11.84 15.91
C LEU A 593 -7.41 -12.87 15.64
N ASP A 594 -8.28 -13.14 16.61
CA ASP A 594 -9.41 -14.08 16.45
C ASP A 594 -10.41 -13.58 15.40
N ILE A 595 -10.70 -12.27 15.38
CA ILE A 595 -11.63 -11.68 14.39
C ILE A 595 -11.01 -11.74 12.99
N TYR A 596 -9.70 -11.48 12.86
CA TYR A 596 -8.99 -11.68 11.60
C TYR A 596 -9.03 -13.14 11.14
N TYR A 597 -8.87 -14.11 12.05
CA TYR A 597 -8.93 -15.52 11.71
C TYR A 597 -10.32 -15.96 11.25
N ASP A 598 -11.38 -15.48 11.91
CA ASP A 598 -12.76 -15.69 11.49
C ASP A 598 -13.03 -15.04 10.11
N LEU A 599 -12.49 -13.85 9.86
CA LEU A 599 -12.57 -13.19 8.55
C LEU A 599 -11.87 -14.01 7.47
N ALA A 600 -10.66 -14.52 7.74
CA ALA A 600 -9.94 -15.37 6.81
C ALA A 600 -10.74 -16.65 6.48
N THR A 601 -11.35 -17.27 7.50
CA THR A 601 -12.21 -18.44 7.32
C THR A 601 -13.42 -18.11 6.44
N ALA A 602 -14.11 -17.00 6.72
CA ALA A 602 -15.26 -16.59 5.93
C ALA A 602 -14.89 -16.27 4.48
N PHE A 603 -13.77 -15.54 4.26
CA PHE A 603 -13.25 -15.27 2.92
C PHE A 603 -12.91 -16.55 2.14
N GLN A 604 -12.33 -17.57 2.78
CA GLN A 604 -12.09 -18.85 2.13
C GLN A 604 -13.39 -19.51 1.66
N LYS A 605 -14.44 -19.44 2.48
CA LYS A 605 -15.73 -20.07 2.19
C LYS A 605 -16.55 -19.32 1.14
N THR A 606 -16.31 -18.02 0.96
CA THR A 606 -16.87 -17.21 -0.13
C THR A 606 -15.96 -17.15 -1.38
N SER A 607 -14.90 -17.98 -1.44
CA SER A 607 -13.92 -17.98 -2.52
C SER A 607 -13.15 -16.67 -2.73
N ASP A 608 -13.08 -15.82 -1.69
CA ASP A 608 -12.27 -14.60 -1.67
C ASP A 608 -10.84 -14.89 -1.21
N HIS A 609 -10.14 -15.65 -2.04
CA HIS A 609 -8.90 -16.29 -1.66
C HIS A 609 -7.71 -15.33 -1.49
N TYR A 610 -7.73 -14.22 -2.21
CA TYR A 610 -6.70 -13.19 -2.06
C TYR A 610 -6.73 -12.59 -0.66
N HIS A 611 -7.90 -12.12 -0.22
CA HIS A 611 -8.02 -11.49 1.10
C HIS A 611 -7.80 -12.48 2.23
N ALA A 612 -8.28 -13.73 2.08
CA ALA A 612 -7.97 -14.81 3.01
C ALA A 612 -6.46 -15.01 3.19
N ARG A 613 -5.70 -15.08 2.09
CA ARG A 613 -4.24 -15.27 2.11
C ARG A 613 -3.52 -14.07 2.75
N VAL A 614 -3.90 -12.84 2.40
CA VAL A 614 -3.34 -11.62 3.00
C VAL A 614 -3.47 -11.63 4.52
N VAL A 615 -4.66 -11.99 5.03
CA VAL A 615 -4.91 -12.06 6.47
C VAL A 615 -4.13 -13.19 7.12
N LEU A 616 -4.17 -14.41 6.59
CA LEU A 616 -3.47 -15.56 7.17
C LEU A 616 -1.95 -15.37 7.22
N GLN A 617 -1.36 -14.84 6.15
CA GLN A 617 0.07 -14.52 6.14
C GLN A 617 0.39 -13.40 7.14
N GLY A 618 -0.48 -12.40 7.29
CA GLY A 618 -0.36 -11.37 8.34
C GLY A 618 -0.36 -11.97 9.74
N LEU A 619 -1.32 -12.84 10.04
CA LEU A 619 -1.43 -13.54 11.32
C LEU A 619 -0.21 -14.42 11.62
N LEU A 620 0.29 -15.18 10.63
CA LEU A 620 1.47 -16.03 10.77
C LEU A 620 2.80 -15.28 10.91
N ARG A 621 2.87 -14.01 10.49
CA ARG A 621 4.03 -13.15 10.83
C ARG A 621 4.02 -12.76 12.30
N LEU A 622 2.84 -12.65 12.90
CA LEU A 622 2.66 -12.27 14.31
C LEU A 622 2.76 -13.48 15.25
N GLU A 623 2.19 -14.63 14.85
CA GLU A 623 2.16 -15.88 15.60
C GLU A 623 2.51 -17.07 14.68
N ASP A 624 3.79 -17.29 14.43
CA ASP A 624 4.29 -18.35 13.53
C ASP A 624 4.16 -19.78 14.09
N LYS A 625 3.75 -19.92 15.35
CA LYS A 625 3.49 -21.22 16.01
C LYS A 625 1.99 -21.54 16.14
N ASN A 626 1.12 -20.73 15.57
CA ASN A 626 -0.32 -20.97 15.67
C ASN A 626 -0.74 -22.07 14.67
N VAL A 627 -1.13 -23.23 15.20
CA VAL A 627 -1.49 -24.40 14.40
C VAL A 627 -2.67 -24.14 13.46
N ASN A 628 -3.66 -23.36 13.91
CA ASN A 628 -4.87 -23.10 13.15
C ASN A 628 -4.57 -22.20 11.94
N PHE A 629 -3.71 -21.19 12.11
CA PHE A 629 -3.36 -20.29 11.02
C PHE A 629 -2.61 -21.02 9.89
N TRP A 630 -1.67 -21.91 10.26
CA TRP A 630 -0.98 -22.77 9.30
C TRP A 630 -1.93 -23.76 8.61
N HIS A 631 -2.85 -24.37 9.36
CA HIS A 631 -3.85 -25.29 8.81
C HIS A 631 -4.75 -24.58 7.79
N SER A 632 -5.28 -23.40 8.13
CA SER A 632 -6.09 -22.61 7.21
C SER A 632 -5.31 -22.15 5.98
N LEU A 633 -4.04 -21.77 6.12
CA LEU A 633 -3.20 -21.41 4.96
C LEU A 633 -2.96 -22.63 4.05
N ALA A 634 -2.67 -23.80 4.63
CA ALA A 634 -2.54 -25.05 3.90
C ALA A 634 -3.81 -25.40 3.11
N TYR A 635 -4.96 -25.29 3.76
CA TYR A 635 -6.26 -25.52 3.12
C TYR A 635 -6.52 -24.52 1.98
N SER A 636 -6.12 -23.25 2.14
CA SER A 636 -6.21 -22.25 1.09
C SER A 636 -5.42 -22.65 -0.16
N TYR A 637 -4.17 -23.09 0.00
CA TYR A 637 -3.35 -23.55 -1.13
C TYR A 637 -3.89 -24.84 -1.76
N TYR A 638 -4.37 -25.77 -0.94
CA TYR A 638 -4.98 -27.02 -1.40
C TYR A 638 -6.15 -26.76 -2.36
N GLN A 639 -7.07 -25.85 -1.99
CA GLN A 639 -8.23 -25.51 -2.82
C GLN A 639 -7.86 -24.94 -4.21
N HIS A 640 -6.65 -24.41 -4.39
CA HIS A 640 -6.18 -23.80 -5.65
C HIS A 640 -5.27 -24.70 -6.48
N GLY A 641 -4.99 -25.92 -6.01
CA GLY A 641 -4.05 -26.80 -6.70
C GLY A 641 -2.58 -26.49 -6.43
N GLU A 642 -2.24 -25.57 -5.51
CA GLU A 642 -0.86 -25.26 -5.12
C GLU A 642 -0.33 -26.32 -4.13
N MET A 643 -0.29 -27.58 -4.56
CA MET A 643 -0.11 -28.76 -3.70
C MET A 643 1.20 -28.76 -2.90
N ALA A 644 2.30 -28.26 -3.49
CA ALA A 644 3.58 -28.17 -2.80
C ALA A 644 3.53 -27.23 -1.58
N LEU A 645 2.92 -26.05 -1.74
CA LEU A 645 2.75 -25.09 -0.65
C LEU A 645 1.71 -25.58 0.36
N ALA A 646 0.64 -26.25 -0.09
CA ALA A 646 -0.35 -26.87 0.77
C ALA A 646 0.29 -27.90 1.71
N GLU A 647 1.11 -28.81 1.17
CA GLU A 647 1.84 -29.80 1.97
C GLU A 647 2.82 -29.13 2.93
N GLN A 648 3.57 -28.14 2.46
CA GLN A 648 4.53 -27.39 3.28
C GLN A 648 3.88 -26.70 4.48
N CYS A 649 2.78 -25.97 4.25
CA CYS A 649 2.02 -25.32 5.30
C CYS A 649 1.37 -26.35 6.26
N SER A 650 0.87 -27.46 5.72
CA SER A 650 0.27 -28.52 6.53
C SER A 650 1.32 -29.16 7.45
N ARG A 651 2.53 -29.44 6.94
CA ARG A 651 3.67 -29.88 7.76
C ARG A 651 4.06 -28.85 8.81
N ALA A 652 4.03 -27.55 8.49
CA ALA A 652 4.30 -26.49 9.45
C ALA A 652 3.27 -26.47 10.60
N SER A 653 1.97 -26.67 10.30
CA SER A 653 0.92 -26.76 11.33
C SER A 653 1.23 -27.87 12.35
N LEU A 654 1.72 -29.02 11.89
CA LEU A 654 1.99 -30.19 12.73
C LEU A 654 3.24 -30.08 13.61
N ARG A 655 4.05 -29.01 13.46
CA ARG A 655 5.22 -28.74 14.32
C ARG A 655 4.86 -28.02 15.62
N SER A 656 3.63 -27.52 15.74
CA SER A 656 3.19 -26.70 16.85
C SER A 656 2.56 -27.54 17.97
N GLU A 657 2.56 -27.03 19.20
CA GLU A 657 1.79 -27.64 20.30
C GLU A 657 0.28 -27.42 20.04
N GLY A 658 -0.57 -28.40 20.36
CA GLY A 658 -2.03 -28.30 20.18
C GLY A 658 -2.59 -28.87 18.87
N VAL A 659 -1.85 -29.75 18.18
CA VAL A 659 -2.35 -30.52 17.03
C VAL A 659 -3.61 -31.32 17.41
N LYS A 660 -4.66 -31.21 16.58
CA LYS A 660 -5.93 -31.92 16.70
C LYS A 660 -6.12 -32.89 15.54
N ALA A 661 -7.11 -33.79 15.66
CA ALA A 661 -7.45 -34.78 14.63
C ALA A 661 -7.65 -34.15 13.25
N ILE A 662 -8.31 -32.98 13.17
CA ILE A 662 -8.56 -32.26 11.92
C ILE A 662 -7.29 -31.87 11.17
N HIS A 663 -6.21 -31.50 11.87
CA HIS A 663 -4.94 -31.10 11.23
C HIS A 663 -4.25 -32.33 10.60
N LEU A 664 -4.27 -33.47 11.30
CA LEU A 664 -3.77 -34.75 10.78
C LEU A 664 -4.60 -35.23 9.59
N ALA A 665 -5.93 -35.14 9.69
CA ALA A 665 -6.81 -35.53 8.60
C ALA A 665 -6.57 -34.67 7.34
N THR A 666 -6.42 -33.36 7.51
CA THR A 666 -6.12 -32.44 6.40
C THR A 666 -4.78 -32.77 5.73
N MET A 667 -3.75 -33.09 6.52
CA MET A 667 -2.48 -33.57 6.00
C MET A 667 -2.66 -34.86 5.19
N GLY A 668 -3.45 -35.81 5.69
CA GLY A 668 -3.77 -37.03 4.98
C GLY A 668 -4.46 -36.80 3.63
N VAL A 669 -5.42 -35.89 3.57
CA VAL A 669 -6.10 -35.51 2.31
C VAL A 669 -5.13 -34.85 1.33
N ILE A 670 -4.31 -33.90 1.77
CA ILE A 670 -3.32 -33.24 0.90
C ILE A 670 -2.31 -34.25 0.33
N LEU A 671 -1.86 -35.20 1.15
CA LEU A 671 -0.93 -36.25 0.73
C LEU A 671 -1.58 -37.26 -0.22
N SER A 672 -2.86 -37.59 0.00
CA SER A 672 -3.65 -38.45 -0.89
C SER A 672 -3.66 -37.87 -2.31
N ASP A 673 -4.01 -36.59 -2.42
CA ASP A 673 -4.09 -35.90 -3.71
C ASP A 673 -2.70 -35.69 -4.35
N SER A 674 -1.66 -35.67 -3.52
CA SER A 674 -0.25 -35.69 -3.94
C SER A 674 0.30 -37.09 -4.24
N GLN A 675 -0.55 -38.13 -4.26
CA GLN A 675 -0.20 -39.54 -4.52
C GLN A 675 0.79 -40.18 -3.52
N LYS A 676 0.89 -39.63 -2.30
CA LYS A 676 1.69 -40.17 -1.19
C LYS A 676 0.82 -41.02 -0.26
N LEU A 677 0.27 -42.10 -0.81
CA LEU A 677 -0.83 -42.87 -0.21
C LEU A 677 -0.47 -43.52 1.14
N ASP A 678 0.75 -44.05 1.29
CA ASP A 678 1.22 -44.64 2.55
C ASP A 678 1.22 -43.63 3.71
N GLU A 679 1.79 -42.44 3.47
CA GLU A 679 1.78 -41.35 4.46
C GLU A 679 0.35 -40.85 4.71
N ALA A 680 -0.45 -40.70 3.66
CA ALA A 680 -1.85 -40.27 3.76
C ALA A 680 -2.67 -41.19 4.68
N ALA A 681 -2.58 -42.51 4.45
CA ALA A 681 -3.24 -43.51 5.27
C ALA A 681 -2.75 -43.46 6.72
N TRP A 682 -1.44 -43.26 6.95
CA TRP A 682 -0.89 -43.13 8.31
C TRP A 682 -1.50 -41.95 9.06
N PHE A 683 -1.53 -40.75 8.45
CA PHE A 683 -2.10 -39.55 9.07
C PHE A 683 -3.60 -39.68 9.33
N LEU A 684 -4.36 -40.27 8.40
CA LEU A 684 -5.81 -40.48 8.56
C LEU A 684 -6.12 -41.49 9.66
N ASN A 685 -5.36 -42.59 9.76
CA ASN A 685 -5.51 -43.52 10.89
C ASN A 685 -5.25 -42.81 12.23
N LYS A 686 -4.24 -41.94 12.30
CA LYS A 686 -3.97 -41.15 13.51
C LYS A 686 -5.09 -40.16 13.83
N ALA A 687 -5.70 -39.52 12.83
CA ALA A 687 -6.86 -38.67 13.03
C ALA A 687 -8.05 -39.46 13.60
N ILE A 688 -8.32 -40.67 13.08
CA ILE A 688 -9.38 -41.57 13.56
C ILE A 688 -9.08 -42.07 14.99
N GLU A 689 -7.83 -42.37 15.32
CA GLU A 689 -7.45 -42.74 16.70
C GLU A 689 -7.77 -41.60 17.70
N LEU A 690 -7.54 -40.34 17.31
CA LEU A 690 -7.82 -39.18 18.15
C LEU A 690 -9.32 -38.84 18.24
N GLU A 691 -10.06 -39.03 17.15
CA GLU A 691 -11.49 -38.75 17.08
C GLU A 691 -12.27 -39.89 16.40
N PRO A 692 -12.48 -41.03 17.10
CA PRO A 692 -13.07 -42.23 16.47
C PRO A 692 -14.52 -42.08 16.01
N GLY A 693 -15.22 -41.03 16.47
CA GLY A 693 -16.60 -40.72 16.11
C GLY A 693 -16.74 -39.85 14.85
N ASN A 694 -15.63 -39.41 14.25
CA ASN A 694 -15.64 -38.56 13.07
C ASN A 694 -15.53 -39.39 11.80
N PHE A 695 -16.68 -39.73 11.21
CA PHE A 695 -16.77 -40.61 10.04
C PHE A 695 -16.18 -40.00 8.77
N GLU A 696 -15.99 -38.68 8.69
CA GLU A 696 -15.33 -38.04 7.55
C GLU A 696 -13.89 -38.52 7.40
N TYR A 697 -13.15 -38.64 8.51
CA TYR A 697 -11.77 -39.12 8.48
C TYR A 697 -11.67 -40.58 8.03
N PHE A 698 -12.64 -41.40 8.43
CA PHE A 698 -12.72 -42.79 8.01
C PHE A 698 -13.07 -42.90 6.52
N THR A 699 -14.02 -42.08 6.04
CA THR A 699 -14.35 -42.01 4.60
C THR A 699 -13.13 -41.57 3.77
N SER A 700 -12.39 -40.55 4.22
CA SER A 700 -11.13 -40.16 3.56
C SER A 700 -10.11 -41.29 3.57
N LEU A 701 -10.00 -42.07 4.65
CA LEU A 701 -9.11 -43.24 4.69
C LEU A 701 -9.54 -44.30 3.66
N LEU A 702 -10.83 -44.63 3.59
CA LEU A 702 -11.34 -45.60 2.61
C LEU A 702 -11.08 -45.13 1.18
N PHE A 703 -11.19 -43.83 0.93
CA PHE A 703 -10.83 -43.25 -0.36
C PHE A 703 -9.35 -43.48 -0.67
N VAL A 704 -8.44 -43.18 0.26
CA VAL A 704 -6.99 -43.45 0.09
C VAL A 704 -6.73 -44.92 -0.20
N LEU A 705 -7.28 -45.82 0.61
CA LEU A 705 -7.06 -47.27 0.45
C LEU A 705 -7.62 -47.83 -0.86
N THR A 706 -8.67 -47.22 -1.41
CA THR A 706 -9.23 -47.63 -2.72
C THR A 706 -8.28 -47.31 -3.87
N HIS A 707 -7.44 -46.28 -3.72
CA HIS A 707 -6.48 -45.85 -4.73
C HIS A 707 -5.07 -46.45 -4.53
N ASP A 708 -4.83 -47.12 -3.40
CA ASP A 708 -3.56 -47.75 -3.10
C ASP A 708 -3.48 -49.15 -3.71
N HIS A 709 -2.61 -49.30 -4.72
CA HIS A 709 -2.41 -50.57 -5.42
C HIS A 709 -1.81 -51.68 -4.55
N ASN A 710 -1.29 -51.36 -3.36
CA ASN A 710 -0.76 -52.34 -2.42
C ASN A 710 -1.85 -52.94 -1.52
N VAL A 711 -3.04 -52.33 -1.47
CA VAL A 711 -4.17 -52.80 -0.68
C VAL A 711 -4.95 -53.84 -1.47
N THR A 712 -5.06 -55.06 -0.93
CA THR A 712 -5.86 -56.13 -1.53
C THR A 712 -7.36 -55.86 -1.38
N ALA A 713 -8.17 -56.44 -2.27
CA ALA A 713 -9.62 -56.32 -2.21
C ALA A 713 -10.20 -56.83 -0.87
N GLU A 714 -9.63 -57.90 -0.31
CA GLU A 714 -10.00 -58.44 0.99
C GLU A 714 -9.72 -57.46 2.14
N GLN A 715 -8.55 -56.82 2.14
CA GLN A 715 -8.18 -55.80 3.14
C GLN A 715 -9.07 -54.56 3.04
N LEU A 716 -9.34 -54.11 1.82
CA LEU A 716 -10.24 -52.98 1.57
C LEU A 716 -11.66 -53.30 2.04
N PHE A 717 -12.17 -54.49 1.73
CA PHE A 717 -13.48 -54.94 2.17
C PHE A 717 -13.57 -55.03 3.70
N GLU A 718 -12.54 -55.56 4.37
CA GLU A 718 -12.48 -55.59 5.83
C GLU A 718 -12.56 -54.18 6.43
N LYS A 719 -11.88 -53.20 5.83
CA LYS A 719 -11.95 -51.79 6.26
C LYS A 719 -13.33 -51.18 6.06
N HIS A 720 -14.02 -51.50 4.97
CA HIS A 720 -15.42 -51.09 4.78
C HIS A 720 -16.36 -51.70 5.83
N LEU A 721 -16.15 -52.97 6.20
CA LEU A 721 -16.90 -53.61 7.29
C LEU A 721 -16.63 -52.93 8.64
N GLN A 722 -15.38 -52.55 8.92
CA GLN A 722 -15.03 -51.79 10.14
C GLN A 722 -15.75 -50.44 10.19
N TYR A 723 -15.83 -49.72 9.07
CA TYR A 723 -16.62 -48.48 8.96
C TYR A 723 -18.10 -48.74 9.26
N GLY A 724 -18.71 -49.74 8.61
CA GLY A 724 -20.12 -50.11 8.82
C GLY A 724 -20.42 -50.47 10.28
N GLN A 725 -19.54 -51.24 10.92
CA GLN A 725 -19.67 -51.58 12.35
C GLN A 725 -19.58 -50.35 13.26
N ALA A 726 -18.70 -49.40 12.93
CA ALA A 726 -18.58 -48.15 13.68
C ALA A 726 -19.84 -47.27 13.54
N VAL A 727 -20.39 -47.15 12.33
CA VAL A 727 -21.67 -46.46 12.06
C VAL A 727 -22.82 -47.14 12.79
N ASP A 728 -22.93 -48.48 12.74
CA ASP A 728 -23.95 -49.24 13.46
C ASP A 728 -23.88 -48.99 14.98
N LYS A 729 -22.66 -48.94 15.53
CA LYS A 729 -22.46 -48.66 16.96
C LYS A 729 -22.89 -47.24 17.30
N TRP A 730 -22.53 -46.27 16.48
CA TRP A 730 -22.96 -44.88 16.65
C TRP A 730 -24.49 -44.74 16.54
N ALA A 731 -25.10 -45.33 15.50
CA ALA A 731 -26.54 -45.27 15.27
C ALA A 731 -27.34 -45.91 16.41
N LYS A 732 -26.84 -47.01 17.02
CA LYS A 732 -27.44 -47.61 18.22
C LYS A 732 -27.29 -46.75 19.49
N ALA A 733 -26.25 -45.92 19.54
CA ALA A 733 -26.05 -44.98 20.64
C ALA A 733 -26.93 -43.73 20.50
N CYS A 734 -27.30 -43.37 19.28
CA CYS A 734 -28.38 -42.42 19.03
C CYS A 734 -29.71 -43.11 19.36
N ASP A 735 -30.56 -42.48 20.18
CA ASP A 735 -31.87 -43.01 20.59
C ASP A 735 -32.91 -42.92 19.44
N LEU A 736 -32.55 -43.48 18.28
CA LEU A 736 -33.31 -43.43 17.04
C LEU A 736 -34.19 -44.68 16.92
N HIS A 737 -35.50 -44.49 17.11
CA HIS A 737 -36.49 -45.54 16.91
C HIS A 737 -37.11 -45.46 15.51
N PHE A 738 -36.63 -46.31 14.60
CA PHE A 738 -37.23 -46.46 13.28
C PHE A 738 -38.38 -47.47 13.32
N SER A 739 -39.61 -47.00 13.10
CA SER A 739 -40.77 -47.89 12.90
C SER A 739 -40.93 -48.20 11.41
N TYR A 740 -40.54 -49.41 10.99
CA TYR A 740 -40.88 -49.90 9.66
C TYR A 740 -42.32 -50.41 9.65
N ALA A 741 -43.23 -49.67 8.99
CA ALA A 741 -44.64 -50.02 8.85
C ALA A 741 -44.94 -51.01 7.70
N GLY A 742 -43.90 -51.47 6.99
CA GLY A 742 -44.05 -52.40 5.88
C GLY A 742 -44.10 -53.86 6.30
N GLU A 743 -44.61 -54.69 5.39
CA GLU A 743 -44.70 -56.14 5.55
C GLU A 743 -43.32 -56.80 5.42
N LYS A 744 -42.92 -57.60 6.42
CA LYS A 744 -41.62 -58.29 6.48
C LYS A 744 -41.64 -59.69 5.83
N ASP A 745 -42.42 -59.87 4.76
CA ASP A 745 -42.49 -61.13 4.02
C ASP A 745 -41.19 -61.36 3.22
N PRO A 746 -40.40 -62.40 3.53
CA PRO A 746 -39.16 -62.68 2.80
C PRO A 746 -39.37 -63.10 1.34
N ALA A 747 -40.60 -63.48 0.95
CA ALA A 747 -40.93 -63.85 -0.44
C ALA A 747 -41.32 -62.65 -1.31
N LYS A 748 -41.48 -61.46 -0.73
CA LYS A 748 -41.86 -60.26 -1.45
C LYS A 748 -40.67 -59.67 -2.22
N LYS A 749 -40.97 -59.14 -3.41
CA LYS A 749 -40.02 -58.36 -4.21
C LYS A 749 -39.51 -57.15 -3.41
N LEU A 750 -38.20 -57.07 -3.18
CA LEU A 750 -37.56 -55.98 -2.44
C LEU A 750 -37.44 -54.74 -3.33
N ARG A 751 -37.92 -53.60 -2.84
CA ARG A 751 -37.80 -52.31 -3.54
C ARG A 751 -36.55 -51.60 -3.03
N VAL A 752 -35.57 -51.39 -3.89
CA VAL A 752 -34.26 -50.82 -3.56
C VAL A 752 -34.10 -49.48 -4.26
N GLY A 753 -33.96 -48.42 -3.47
CA GLY A 753 -33.72 -47.06 -3.96
C GLY A 753 -32.23 -46.75 -3.95
N PHE A 754 -31.68 -46.32 -5.08
CA PHE A 754 -30.33 -45.74 -5.17
C PHE A 754 -30.46 -44.22 -5.22
N VAL A 755 -29.83 -43.52 -4.26
CA VAL A 755 -29.88 -42.06 -4.18
C VAL A 755 -28.48 -41.52 -4.35
N SER A 756 -28.25 -40.66 -5.34
CA SER A 756 -26.97 -39.97 -5.50
C SER A 756 -27.11 -38.72 -6.37
N GLY A 757 -26.30 -37.70 -6.07
CA GLY A 757 -26.16 -36.51 -6.94
C GLY A 757 -25.35 -36.80 -8.20
N ASP A 758 -24.68 -37.94 -8.25
CA ASP A 758 -23.79 -38.33 -9.33
C ASP A 758 -24.35 -39.45 -10.22
N LEU A 759 -25.66 -39.72 -10.16
CA LEU A 759 -26.37 -40.54 -11.15
C LEU A 759 -26.51 -39.80 -12.49
N ARG A 760 -25.36 -39.46 -13.06
CA ARG A 760 -25.11 -38.75 -14.33
C ARG A 760 -23.82 -39.32 -14.94
N LYS A 761 -23.31 -38.75 -16.02
CA LYS A 761 -21.98 -39.07 -16.57
C LYS A 761 -20.88 -38.69 -15.57
N HIS A 762 -20.61 -39.59 -14.65
CA HIS A 762 -19.72 -39.44 -13.51
C HIS A 762 -19.16 -40.81 -13.11
N PRO A 763 -17.93 -40.91 -12.56
CA PRO A 763 -17.34 -42.18 -12.13
C PRO A 763 -18.25 -43.06 -11.24
N VAL A 764 -19.06 -42.45 -10.38
CA VAL A 764 -20.01 -43.16 -9.50
C VAL A 764 -20.99 -44.04 -10.29
N SER A 765 -21.50 -43.54 -11.42
CA SER A 765 -22.43 -44.33 -12.24
C SER A 765 -21.77 -45.57 -12.83
N HIS A 766 -20.50 -45.49 -13.22
CA HIS A 766 -19.75 -46.64 -13.71
C HIS A 766 -19.50 -47.69 -12.62
N PHE A 767 -19.34 -47.28 -11.37
CA PHE A 767 -19.24 -48.21 -10.24
C PHE A 767 -20.59 -48.87 -9.92
N LEU A 768 -21.70 -48.18 -10.17
CA LEU A 768 -23.05 -48.68 -9.91
C LEU A 768 -23.55 -49.62 -11.03
N GLU A 769 -23.22 -49.33 -12.29
CA GLU A 769 -23.74 -49.98 -13.49
C GLU A 769 -23.70 -51.53 -13.43
N PRO A 770 -22.59 -52.19 -13.00
CA PRO A 770 -22.57 -53.66 -12.90
C PRO A 770 -23.60 -54.24 -11.92
N PHE A 771 -23.89 -53.52 -10.83
CA PHE A 771 -24.88 -53.94 -9.84
C PHE A 771 -26.29 -53.62 -10.31
N TRP A 772 -26.46 -52.45 -10.91
CA TRP A 772 -27.72 -52.05 -11.50
C TRP A 772 -28.16 -53.09 -12.53
N ASP A 773 -27.31 -53.46 -13.48
CA ASP A 773 -27.66 -54.41 -14.54
C ASP A 773 -27.70 -55.87 -14.04
N GLY A 774 -26.86 -56.22 -13.06
CA GLY A 774 -26.75 -57.59 -12.55
C GLY A 774 -27.82 -58.03 -11.55
N LEU A 775 -28.54 -57.10 -10.90
CA LEU A 775 -29.54 -57.43 -9.90
C LEU A 775 -30.81 -58.04 -10.52
N ASN A 776 -31.18 -59.26 -10.05
CA ASN A 776 -32.33 -60.00 -10.55
C ASN A 776 -33.65 -59.23 -10.36
N ARG A 777 -34.24 -58.79 -11.48
CA ARG A 777 -35.46 -57.99 -11.52
C ARG A 777 -36.74 -58.73 -11.10
N GLU A 778 -36.71 -60.04 -10.94
CA GLU A 778 -37.82 -60.81 -10.35
C GLU A 778 -37.87 -60.61 -8.82
N HIS A 779 -36.70 -60.55 -8.17
CA HIS A 779 -36.58 -60.40 -6.72
C HIS A 779 -36.41 -58.95 -6.27
N PHE A 780 -35.89 -58.06 -7.14
CA PHE A 780 -35.64 -56.66 -6.81
C PHE A 780 -36.32 -55.70 -7.79
N GLU A 781 -36.99 -54.68 -7.26
CA GLU A 781 -37.44 -53.50 -8.00
C GLU A 781 -36.45 -52.38 -7.69
N LEU A 782 -35.72 -51.90 -8.70
CA LEU A 782 -34.72 -50.84 -8.51
C LEU A 782 -35.29 -49.48 -8.91
N VAL A 783 -34.99 -48.46 -8.13
CA VAL A 783 -35.38 -47.06 -8.40
C VAL A 783 -34.16 -46.16 -8.22
N GLY A 784 -33.79 -45.39 -9.24
CA GLY A 784 -32.81 -44.32 -9.11
C GLY A 784 -33.46 -43.00 -8.71
N TYR A 785 -32.87 -42.34 -7.72
CA TYR A 785 -33.22 -41.01 -7.25
C TYR A 785 -32.01 -40.09 -7.48
N SER A 786 -32.00 -39.38 -8.61
CA SER A 786 -30.98 -38.37 -8.86
C SER A 786 -31.33 -37.08 -8.12
N VAL A 787 -30.39 -36.58 -7.32
CA VAL A 787 -30.49 -35.27 -6.65
C VAL A 787 -29.71 -34.17 -7.38
N SER A 788 -29.17 -34.46 -8.57
CA SER A 788 -28.48 -33.47 -9.41
C SER A 788 -29.46 -32.71 -10.32
N PRO A 789 -29.22 -31.40 -10.55
CA PRO A 789 -29.97 -30.64 -11.56
C PRO A 789 -29.57 -31.01 -13.01
N ILE A 790 -28.41 -31.64 -13.19
CA ILE A 790 -27.91 -32.12 -14.48
C ILE A 790 -28.59 -33.45 -14.82
N ARG A 791 -29.13 -33.55 -16.03
CA ARG A 791 -29.72 -34.77 -16.61
C ARG A 791 -29.04 -35.11 -17.92
N ASP A 792 -28.68 -36.37 -18.07
CA ASP A 792 -28.06 -36.94 -19.27
C ASP A 792 -28.53 -38.38 -19.51
N GLU A 793 -27.99 -39.03 -20.53
CA GLU A 793 -28.31 -40.40 -20.94
C GLU A 793 -28.15 -41.44 -19.81
N VAL A 794 -27.20 -41.25 -18.90
CA VAL A 794 -26.99 -42.12 -17.74
C VAL A 794 -28.08 -41.91 -16.70
N THR A 795 -28.47 -40.66 -16.47
CA THR A 795 -29.56 -40.31 -15.57
C THR A 795 -30.89 -40.94 -16.04
N GLU A 796 -31.13 -40.94 -17.35
CA GLU A 796 -32.32 -41.56 -17.94
C GLU A 796 -32.31 -43.09 -17.82
N HIS A 797 -31.13 -43.71 -18.03
CA HIS A 797 -30.95 -45.16 -17.90
C HIS A 797 -31.18 -45.68 -16.48
N LEU A 798 -30.73 -44.95 -15.46
CA LEU A 798 -30.82 -45.35 -14.05
C LEU A 798 -32.17 -45.01 -13.37
N GLY A 799 -33.13 -44.46 -14.12
CA GLY A 799 -34.50 -44.23 -13.65
C GLY A 799 -34.77 -42.76 -13.26
N PRO A 800 -35.81 -42.12 -13.85
CA PRO A 800 -36.01 -40.67 -13.77
C PRO A 800 -37.01 -40.29 -12.68
N VAL A 801 -36.79 -40.66 -11.42
CA VAL A 801 -37.59 -40.07 -10.33
C VAL A 801 -36.88 -38.82 -9.83
N PRO A 802 -37.32 -37.60 -10.21
CA PRO A 802 -36.79 -36.38 -9.58
C PRO A 802 -37.04 -36.43 -8.08
N TYR A 803 -36.04 -36.09 -7.29
CA TYR A 803 -36.22 -35.83 -5.87
C TYR A 803 -37.21 -34.67 -5.70
N CYS A 804 -38.43 -34.97 -5.26
CA CYS A 804 -39.44 -33.96 -4.98
C CYS A 804 -39.15 -33.35 -3.59
N GLY A 805 -38.32 -32.31 -3.54
CA GLY A 805 -37.92 -31.63 -2.31
C GLY A 805 -39.03 -30.81 -1.61
N ALA A 806 -40.30 -31.20 -1.71
CA ALA A 806 -41.45 -30.40 -1.26
C ALA A 806 -42.31 -31.02 -0.15
N MET A 807 -41.83 -32.02 0.62
CA MET A 807 -42.61 -32.58 1.74
C MET A 807 -41.77 -32.91 3.00
N LEU A 808 -41.03 -31.94 3.54
CA LEU A 808 -40.52 -32.00 4.93
C LEU A 808 -40.71 -30.66 5.67
N THR A 809 -41.80 -29.97 5.38
CA THR A 809 -42.35 -28.89 6.23
C THR A 809 -43.85 -29.13 6.39
N SER A 810 -44.22 -29.96 7.36
CA SER A 810 -45.53 -29.97 8.01
C SER A 810 -45.42 -30.62 9.37
#